data_AF-G9P960-F1
#
_entry.id   AF-G9P960-F1
#
_cell.length_a   1.000
_cell.length_b   1.000
_cell.length_c   1.000
_cell.angle_alpha   90.00
_cell.angle_beta   90.00
_cell.angle_gamma   90.00
#
_symmetry.space_group_name_H-M   'P 1'
#
loop_
_entity.id
_entity.type
_entity.pdbx_description
1 polymer ?
#
loop_
_entity_poly.entity_id
_entity_poly.type
_entity_poly.pdbx_seq_one_letter_code
_entity_poly.pdbx_strand_id
1 'polypeptide(L)'
;MPLPFSLVCDLLEEAYALATTRKPSNQAFVAWCARHRSRIDAPDINLAALLSTLLPEKRTDRVYGIQANGLERIISRALMLGSSRIKELAIYKQPGLGLDLGDCVERILNATPNPTFPETLQVTVEEIDEALHSVAAKVKWSSPAIRASDASFAESPARSVLETIYRRLSARDAKWFTRLVLKDFQPLVFDAYQVYRSCDPVLPSILQIRQDFTIAIKTIQRLRKDGQSLEQGSAYIDRKCLALVKPQLSTKVGRQQWFKARSIKHCIDMCTGLMSVEAKVDGEYCQIHVDVSRGRRGVQIFSKSGKDSTEDRKRLIGIITDSLGIGKAGCSIKTECILEGELVVYSELEKKILPFHHIRKHVTRRGWFMNTAEDVPPRPHEHLMIVYYDILLLDGRSLLDVRHSERFKLLEEVVRCDRGQAELIQRQIINTNHPMAASALRNAFAKVITDRSEGLVLKADQPYFNFHNYERPFTNHCIKLKKDYIGRFGEVGDFAVVGAGFSAAKARSYNIDNVKWTHFYVGCIDNREQVKRWDATPEFTVINVVELNEAMLKTFMSCTNPKPVSVEGNVETKLIFAAGAQTIPMTVAFTDPPVFDMRCFSFDKAGNTDWWSLRFPSVAKIHFDRGYSDVLSFDELQKIAEAATAAPELEDSQDDLAWIAKLEQADPRGLAVDAATQLTATTMPTPSPRRASHNSSDSMPLIRHVGESSLDRSVELLGIPVPEPHKVAATQPPPTVNPFKISFLPNDKRKRAVSPPIFFSPSKKHRAVSINETSRRDASSHMLQPESPTRRALGEIDGNSVQVPRVSGSHPTDCPPKSQNQNFSNPSMGNPEKDKGEHQQESGANRSTESSSSSPSLHDSAIVIPDSEDEDDDTDDNVTVSSSPLAREDNERIEDQEYPNQDDKKAETSCHYAGSKCQLANRLILLPSYLSDIEELNPLLRAHGILNVVSDAEAWAKENAANTALSLDGQTGPNRILFVDSVDKEPETKALLSKLEDIREAILEERREWISVFDWRVLNHLTIYEDEENTKKYYDGFHDPWRRWYCGLV
;
A
#
# COMPACT_ATOMS: atom_id res chain seq x y z
N MET A 1 -13.70 24.40 -29.85
CA MET A 1 -14.48 25.34 -29.00
C MET A 1 -14.21 24.97 -27.55
N PRO A 2 -14.29 25.92 -26.60
CA PRO A 2 -14.23 25.61 -25.16
C PRO A 2 -15.21 24.50 -24.76
N LEU A 3 -14.85 23.70 -23.75
CA LEU A 3 -15.67 22.59 -23.28
C LEU A 3 -16.58 23.05 -22.13
N PRO A 4 -17.93 23.02 -22.27
CA PRO A 4 -18.83 23.38 -21.17
C PRO A 4 -18.64 22.46 -19.97
N PHE A 5 -18.49 23.04 -18.78
CA PHE A 5 -18.29 22.29 -17.54
C PHE A 5 -19.51 21.43 -17.17
N SER A 6 -20.70 21.83 -17.61
CA SER A 6 -21.96 21.06 -17.51
C SER A 6 -21.82 19.64 -18.11
N LEU A 7 -21.08 19.46 -19.21
CA LEU A 7 -20.85 18.13 -19.80
C LEU A 7 -19.96 17.25 -18.92
N VAL A 8 -19.02 17.84 -18.19
CA VAL A 8 -18.20 17.11 -17.20
C VAL A 8 -19.03 16.80 -15.95
N CYS A 9 -19.97 17.67 -15.58
CA CYS A 9 -20.91 17.42 -14.49
C CYS A 9 -21.93 16.31 -14.83
N ASP A 10 -22.34 16.15 -16.10
CA ASP A 10 -23.14 15.01 -16.55
C ASP A 10 -22.39 13.68 -16.27
N LEU A 11 -21.10 13.62 -16.63
CA LEU A 11 -20.22 12.49 -16.37
C LEU A 11 -20.02 12.23 -14.87
N LEU A 12 -19.74 13.29 -14.10
CA LEU A 12 -19.49 13.16 -12.65
C LEU A 12 -20.74 12.64 -11.93
N GLU A 13 -21.95 13.07 -12.31
CA GLU A 13 -23.20 12.55 -11.75
C GLU A 13 -23.43 11.06 -12.10
N GLU A 14 -23.22 10.67 -13.37
CA GLU A 14 -23.35 9.29 -13.85
C GLU A 14 -22.33 8.35 -13.17
N ALA A 15 -21.05 8.77 -13.13
CA ALA A 15 -19.96 8.03 -12.51
C ALA A 15 -20.09 7.93 -10.98
N TYR A 16 -20.58 8.98 -10.32
CA TYR A 16 -20.77 8.98 -8.86
C TYR A 16 -21.91 8.05 -8.43
N ALA A 17 -23.04 8.03 -9.16
CA ALA A 17 -24.13 7.09 -8.90
C ALA A 17 -23.68 5.62 -9.04
N LEU A 18 -22.74 5.33 -9.95
CA LEU A 18 -22.10 4.02 -10.05
C LEU A 18 -21.18 3.75 -8.84
N ALA A 19 -20.31 4.70 -8.47
CA ALA A 19 -19.40 4.56 -7.33
C ALA A 19 -20.15 4.31 -6.00
N THR A 20 -21.20 5.09 -5.70
CA THR A 20 -22.05 4.87 -4.51
C THR A 20 -22.76 3.49 -4.54
N THR A 21 -23.06 2.94 -5.72
CA THR A 21 -23.61 1.58 -5.86
C THR A 21 -22.54 0.49 -6.03
N ARG A 22 -21.26 0.81 -5.77
CA ARG A 22 -20.07 -0.08 -5.89
C ARG A 22 -19.92 -0.71 -7.29
N LYS A 23 -20.29 0.04 -8.33
CA LYS A 23 -20.15 -0.36 -9.74
C LYS A 23 -18.99 0.38 -10.39
N PRO A 24 -18.25 -0.25 -11.32
CA PRO A 24 -17.11 0.39 -11.97
C PRO A 24 -17.56 1.57 -12.84
N SER A 25 -17.07 2.77 -12.50
CA SER A 25 -17.35 4.03 -13.21
C SER A 25 -16.62 4.14 -14.56
N ASN A 26 -15.52 3.39 -14.75
CA ASN A 26 -14.67 3.42 -15.94
C ASN A 26 -15.44 3.25 -17.27
N GLN A 27 -16.50 2.42 -17.30
CA GLN A 27 -17.31 2.24 -18.51
C GLN A 27 -18.15 3.47 -18.86
N ALA A 28 -18.70 4.18 -17.87
CA ALA A 28 -19.43 5.43 -18.08
C ALA A 28 -18.49 6.53 -18.60
N PHE A 29 -17.27 6.60 -18.06
CA PHE A 29 -16.23 7.50 -18.56
C PHE A 29 -15.85 7.22 -20.02
N VAL A 30 -15.60 5.95 -20.39
CA VAL A 30 -15.31 5.56 -21.78
C VAL A 30 -16.50 5.88 -22.71
N ALA A 31 -17.74 5.62 -22.27
CA ALA A 31 -18.93 5.97 -23.02
C ALA A 31 -19.09 7.49 -23.22
N TRP A 32 -18.76 8.30 -22.21
CA TRP A 32 -18.73 9.77 -22.31
C TRP A 32 -17.64 10.24 -23.28
N CYS A 33 -16.42 9.69 -23.20
CA CYS A 33 -15.34 10.00 -24.15
C CYS A 33 -15.71 9.66 -25.60
N ALA A 34 -16.45 8.56 -25.83
CA ALA A 34 -16.98 8.23 -27.16
C ALA A 34 -18.08 9.22 -27.60
N ARG A 35 -19.04 9.53 -26.71
CA ARG A 35 -20.15 10.46 -26.93
C ARG A 35 -19.68 11.88 -27.28
N HIS A 36 -18.57 12.32 -26.69
CA HIS A 36 -18.01 13.67 -26.86
C HIS A 36 -16.69 13.72 -27.63
N ARG A 37 -16.33 12.65 -28.36
CA ARG A 37 -15.02 12.51 -29.02
C ARG A 37 -14.66 13.70 -29.92
N SER A 38 -15.62 14.22 -30.69
CA SER A 38 -15.43 15.38 -31.57
C SER A 38 -15.13 16.70 -30.85
N ARG A 39 -15.40 16.79 -29.54
CA ARG A 39 -14.92 17.91 -28.69
C ARG A 39 -13.54 17.61 -28.11
N ILE A 40 -13.27 16.37 -27.71
CA ILE A 40 -11.98 15.93 -27.13
C ILE A 40 -10.85 15.97 -28.17
N ASP A 41 -11.14 15.69 -29.45
CA ASP A 41 -10.20 15.79 -30.57
C ASP A 41 -10.18 17.18 -31.23
N ALA A 42 -10.94 18.17 -30.73
CA ALA A 42 -10.96 19.50 -31.33
C ALA A 42 -9.57 20.17 -31.19
N PRO A 43 -9.00 20.77 -32.26
CA PRO A 43 -7.63 21.28 -32.24
C PRO A 43 -7.41 22.47 -31.29
N ASP A 44 -8.50 23.06 -30.79
CA ASP A 44 -8.53 24.22 -29.90
C ASP A 44 -9.04 23.90 -28.47
N ILE A 45 -9.26 22.62 -28.10
CA ILE A 45 -9.59 22.25 -26.71
C ILE A 45 -8.35 22.29 -25.82
N ASN A 46 -8.48 22.84 -24.60
CA ASN A 46 -7.43 22.71 -23.59
C ASN A 46 -7.57 21.37 -22.86
N LEU A 47 -7.03 20.30 -23.45
CA LEU A 47 -7.06 18.95 -22.85
C LEU A 47 -6.36 18.90 -21.47
N ALA A 48 -5.41 19.79 -21.18
CA ALA A 48 -4.79 19.88 -19.85
C ALA A 48 -5.74 20.46 -18.79
N ALA A 49 -6.68 21.36 -19.15
CA ALA A 49 -7.75 21.83 -18.27
C ALA A 49 -8.78 20.72 -17.97
N LEU A 50 -9.14 19.91 -18.98
CA LEU A 50 -10.01 18.74 -18.78
C LEU A 50 -9.38 17.71 -17.84
N LEU A 51 -8.10 17.36 -18.04
CA LEU A 51 -7.37 16.47 -17.13
C LEU A 51 -7.27 17.06 -15.71
N SER A 52 -7.07 18.37 -15.57
CA SER A 52 -7.04 19.05 -14.27
C SER A 52 -8.39 19.12 -13.56
N THR A 53 -9.48 18.97 -14.31
CA THR A 53 -10.86 18.96 -13.81
C THR A 53 -11.32 17.55 -13.42
N LEU A 54 -10.90 16.52 -14.17
CA LEU A 54 -11.18 15.12 -13.88
C LEU A 54 -10.28 14.54 -12.77
N LEU A 55 -9.02 14.99 -12.71
CA LEU A 55 -7.99 14.48 -11.81
C LEU A 55 -7.31 15.63 -11.01
N PRO A 56 -8.07 16.39 -10.21
CA PRO A 56 -7.58 17.59 -9.51
C PRO A 56 -6.54 17.30 -8.41
N GLU A 57 -6.52 16.08 -7.88
CA GLU A 57 -5.54 15.58 -6.94
C GLU A 57 -4.14 15.45 -7.57
N LYS A 58 -4.05 15.18 -8.88
CA LYS A 58 -2.78 15.17 -9.61
C LYS A 58 -2.17 16.58 -9.79
N ARG A 59 -2.95 17.65 -9.60
CA ARG A 59 -2.48 19.05 -9.65
C ARG A 59 -1.82 19.51 -8.33
N THR A 60 -0.83 18.76 -7.84
CA THR A 60 -0.12 19.04 -6.57
C THR A 60 0.74 20.32 -6.62
N ASP A 61 0.93 20.87 -7.83
CA ASP A 61 1.53 22.17 -8.12
C ASP A 61 0.65 23.36 -7.68
N ARG A 62 -0.68 23.19 -7.73
CA ARG A 62 -1.67 24.20 -7.36
C ARG A 62 -2.24 23.95 -5.95
N VAL A 63 -1.94 24.85 -5.02
CA VAL A 63 -2.50 24.86 -3.66
C VAL A 63 -3.42 26.08 -3.53
N TYR A 64 -4.71 25.86 -3.23
CA TYR A 64 -5.69 26.96 -3.17
C TYR A 64 -5.78 27.66 -1.81
N GLY A 65 -5.35 27.01 -0.72
CA GLY A 65 -5.50 27.54 0.64
C GLY A 65 -6.97 27.74 1.05
N ILE A 66 -7.87 26.91 0.52
CA ILE A 66 -9.31 26.93 0.77
C ILE A 66 -9.71 25.55 1.31
N GLN A 67 -10.30 25.53 2.50
CA GLN A 67 -10.91 24.37 3.13
C GLN A 67 -12.44 24.54 3.15
N ALA A 68 -13.21 23.51 3.51
CA ALA A 68 -14.69 23.54 3.49
C ALA A 68 -15.29 24.77 4.20
N ASN A 69 -14.85 25.09 5.43
CA ASN A 69 -15.28 26.30 6.16
C ASN A 69 -14.91 27.62 5.43
N GLY A 70 -13.82 27.65 4.68
CA GLY A 70 -13.42 28.79 3.86
C GLY A 70 -14.26 28.91 2.58
N LEU A 71 -14.62 27.78 1.98
CA LEU A 71 -15.44 27.72 0.77
C LEU A 71 -16.90 28.04 1.07
N GLU A 72 -17.46 27.55 2.18
CA GLU A 72 -18.76 27.94 2.73
C GLU A 72 -18.91 29.46 2.82
N ARG A 73 -17.88 30.15 3.30
CA ARG A 73 -17.85 31.62 3.40
C ARG A 73 -17.78 32.30 2.02
N ILE A 74 -17.04 31.74 1.06
CA ILE A 74 -16.99 32.26 -0.32
C ILE A 74 -18.36 32.11 -0.98
N ILE A 75 -18.98 30.94 -0.90
CA ILE A 75 -20.31 30.64 -1.46
C ILE A 75 -21.39 31.50 -0.82
N SER A 76 -21.36 31.68 0.50
CA SER A 76 -22.32 32.53 1.23
C SER A 76 -22.31 33.98 0.73
N ARG A 77 -21.14 34.51 0.34
CA ARG A 77 -21.02 35.83 -0.31
C ARG A 77 -21.38 35.80 -1.79
N ALA A 78 -21.00 34.73 -2.50
CA ALA A 78 -21.30 34.55 -3.92
C ALA A 78 -22.81 34.63 -4.19
N LEU A 79 -23.59 33.88 -3.40
CA LEU A 79 -25.03 33.72 -3.50
C LEU A 79 -25.83 34.64 -2.55
N MET A 80 -25.16 35.58 -1.87
CA MET A 80 -25.76 36.57 -0.96
C MET A 80 -26.70 35.96 0.11
N LEU A 81 -26.27 34.86 0.72
CA LEU A 81 -27.12 34.06 1.62
C LEU A 81 -27.39 34.76 2.96
N GLY A 82 -28.67 34.85 3.33
CA GLY A 82 -29.09 35.28 4.67
C GLY A 82 -28.87 34.21 5.75
N SER A 83 -28.94 34.60 7.03
CA SER A 83 -28.53 33.77 8.18
C SER A 83 -29.22 32.40 8.30
N SER A 84 -30.45 32.25 7.80
CA SER A 84 -31.15 30.95 7.72
C SER A 84 -30.54 30.04 6.65
N ARG A 85 -30.22 30.59 5.47
CA ARG A 85 -29.59 29.89 4.35
C ARG A 85 -28.12 29.56 4.62
N ILE A 86 -27.42 30.36 5.42
CA ILE A 86 -26.07 30.02 5.93
C ILE A 86 -26.15 28.80 6.86
N LYS A 87 -27.16 28.71 7.74
CA LYS A 87 -27.39 27.51 8.58
C LYS A 87 -27.74 26.28 7.73
N GLU A 88 -28.53 26.45 6.67
CA GLU A 88 -28.86 25.39 5.70
C GLU A 88 -27.61 24.93 4.93
N LEU A 89 -26.72 25.84 4.51
CA LEU A 89 -25.46 25.51 3.86
C LEU A 89 -24.51 24.74 4.78
N ALA A 90 -24.53 25.02 6.09
CA ALA A 90 -23.65 24.41 7.09
C ALA A 90 -24.10 23.03 7.61
N ILE A 91 -25.24 22.48 7.16
CA ILE A 91 -25.78 21.21 7.71
C ILE A 91 -24.87 19.99 7.46
N TYR A 92 -23.95 20.05 6.48
CA TYR A 92 -22.96 18.98 6.26
C TYR A 92 -22.09 18.69 7.50
N LYS A 93 -21.99 19.65 8.43
CA LYS A 93 -21.25 19.50 9.70
C LYS A 93 -22.00 18.65 10.73
N GLN A 94 -23.27 18.31 10.50
CA GLN A 94 -24.08 17.48 11.40
C GLN A 94 -23.83 15.99 11.11
N PRO A 95 -23.35 15.22 12.10
CA PRO A 95 -23.08 13.80 11.91
C PRO A 95 -24.35 12.99 11.55
N GLY A 96 -24.18 11.92 10.79
CA GLY A 96 -25.26 11.01 10.39
C GLY A 96 -26.10 11.44 9.18
N LEU A 97 -25.96 12.67 8.66
CA LEU A 97 -26.77 13.13 7.52
C LEU A 97 -26.29 12.63 6.14
N GLY A 98 -25.03 12.20 6.01
CA GLY A 98 -24.46 11.69 4.75
C GLY A 98 -24.26 12.76 3.65
N LEU A 99 -24.08 14.03 4.02
CA LEU A 99 -23.98 15.17 3.10
C LEU A 99 -22.58 15.79 3.13
N ASP A 100 -22.09 16.24 1.97
CA ASP A 100 -20.97 17.20 1.90
C ASP A 100 -21.45 18.65 1.66
N LEU A 101 -20.50 19.59 1.61
CA LEU A 101 -20.79 20.99 1.31
C LEU A 101 -21.43 21.17 -0.08
N GLY A 102 -21.04 20.36 -1.07
CA GLY A 102 -21.60 20.40 -2.43
C GLY A 102 -23.06 19.96 -2.47
N ASP A 103 -23.44 18.92 -1.71
CA ASP A 103 -24.84 18.49 -1.56
C ASP A 103 -25.69 19.59 -0.89
N CYS A 104 -25.09 20.37 0.01
CA CYS A 104 -25.74 21.54 0.62
C CYS A 104 -25.88 22.70 -0.39
N VAL A 105 -24.86 22.94 -1.23
CA VAL A 105 -24.92 23.93 -2.33
C VAL A 105 -26.01 23.61 -3.35
N GLU A 106 -26.14 22.34 -3.73
CA GLU A 106 -27.21 21.88 -4.62
C GLU A 106 -28.60 22.11 -4.02
N ARG A 107 -28.79 21.85 -2.71
CA ARG A 107 -30.06 22.15 -2.01
C ARG A 107 -30.37 23.65 -1.99
N ILE A 108 -29.37 24.48 -1.69
CA ILE A 108 -29.50 25.94 -1.75
C ILE A 108 -29.98 26.37 -3.14
N LEU A 109 -29.27 25.96 -4.20
CA LEU A 109 -29.58 26.40 -5.57
C LEU A 109 -30.81 25.74 -6.19
N ASN A 110 -31.23 24.56 -5.75
CA ASN A 110 -32.53 23.99 -6.15
C ASN A 110 -33.72 24.79 -5.56
N ALA A 111 -33.58 25.30 -4.33
CA ALA A 111 -34.58 26.15 -3.69
C ALA A 111 -34.51 27.63 -4.10
N THR A 112 -33.39 28.08 -4.68
CA THR A 112 -33.25 29.43 -5.27
C THR A 112 -32.24 29.38 -6.42
N PRO A 113 -32.69 29.04 -7.65
CA PRO A 113 -31.80 28.90 -8.80
C PRO A 113 -31.10 30.21 -9.19
N ASN A 114 -29.86 30.08 -9.65
CA ASN A 114 -29.19 31.14 -10.41
C ASN A 114 -29.95 31.42 -11.73
N PRO A 115 -29.78 32.62 -12.33
CA PRO A 115 -30.32 32.91 -13.66
C PRO A 115 -29.85 31.90 -14.72
N THR A 116 -30.70 31.63 -15.71
CA THR A 116 -30.30 30.82 -16.88
C THR A 116 -29.47 31.66 -17.85
N PHE A 117 -28.28 31.18 -18.21
CA PHE A 117 -27.38 31.85 -19.15
C PHE A 117 -27.42 31.19 -20.54
N PRO A 118 -27.26 31.95 -21.65
CA PRO A 118 -27.13 31.38 -22.99
C PRO A 118 -25.85 30.54 -23.12
N GLU A 119 -25.77 29.66 -24.13
CA GLU A 119 -24.61 28.76 -24.33
C GLU A 119 -23.26 29.49 -24.38
N THR A 120 -23.23 30.70 -24.95
CA THR A 120 -22.05 31.57 -25.05
C THR A 120 -21.56 32.13 -23.72
N LEU A 121 -22.32 31.98 -22.63
CA LEU A 121 -21.98 32.44 -21.27
C LEU A 121 -21.95 31.29 -20.24
N GLN A 122 -22.12 30.04 -20.67
CA GLN A 122 -21.91 28.87 -19.80
C GLN A 122 -20.47 28.84 -19.28
N VAL A 123 -20.28 28.35 -18.05
CA VAL A 123 -18.94 28.17 -17.47
C VAL A 123 -18.23 27.01 -18.19
N THR A 124 -16.99 27.24 -18.60
CA THR A 124 -16.19 26.23 -19.31
C THR A 124 -15.13 25.61 -18.41
N VAL A 125 -14.64 24.45 -18.83
CA VAL A 125 -13.52 23.74 -18.21
C VAL A 125 -12.25 24.60 -18.26
N GLU A 126 -12.05 25.36 -19.34
CA GLU A 126 -10.97 26.31 -19.49
C GLU A 126 -11.06 27.48 -18.51
N GLU A 127 -12.24 28.10 -18.38
CA GLU A 127 -12.48 29.20 -17.42
C GLU A 127 -12.21 28.75 -15.98
N ILE A 128 -12.60 27.52 -15.64
CA ILE A 128 -12.35 26.92 -14.33
C ILE A 128 -10.86 26.68 -14.09
N ASP A 129 -10.12 26.15 -15.07
CA ASP A 129 -8.67 25.93 -14.92
C ASP A 129 -7.91 27.24 -14.72
N GLU A 130 -8.25 28.29 -15.49
CA GLU A 130 -7.69 29.64 -15.35
C GLU A 130 -8.03 30.29 -14.00
N ALA A 131 -9.28 30.16 -13.54
CA ALA A 131 -9.70 30.67 -12.23
C ALA A 131 -8.96 29.97 -11.07
N LEU A 132 -8.87 28.63 -11.11
CA LEU A 132 -8.15 27.84 -10.11
C LEU A 132 -6.63 28.09 -10.18
N HIS A 133 -6.08 28.34 -11.37
CA HIS A 133 -4.70 28.77 -11.55
C HIS A 133 -4.44 30.13 -10.91
N SER A 134 -5.30 31.13 -11.16
CA SER A 134 -5.19 32.47 -10.55
C SER A 134 -5.29 32.42 -9.02
N VAL A 135 -6.20 31.61 -8.47
CA VAL A 135 -6.27 31.36 -7.02
C VAL A 135 -4.98 30.73 -6.50
N ALA A 136 -4.44 29.71 -7.17
CA ALA A 136 -3.21 29.05 -6.75
C ALA A 136 -1.95 29.91 -6.87
N ALA A 137 -1.88 30.81 -7.87
CA ALA A 137 -0.72 31.66 -8.13
C ALA A 137 -0.44 32.63 -6.97
N LYS A 138 -1.50 33.15 -6.33
CA LYS A 138 -1.42 34.07 -5.18
C LYS A 138 -1.14 33.35 -3.84
N VAL A 139 -0.93 32.04 -3.85
CA VAL A 139 -0.74 31.21 -2.64
C VAL A 139 0.71 30.75 -2.50
N LYS A 140 1.37 31.15 -1.40
CA LYS A 140 2.79 30.84 -1.09
C LYS A 140 3.12 29.35 -1.20
N TRP A 141 2.18 28.47 -0.83
CA TRP A 141 2.36 27.02 -0.81
C TRP A 141 2.32 26.34 -2.18
N SER A 142 1.86 26.99 -3.25
CA SER A 142 1.94 26.48 -4.63
C SER A 142 3.39 26.36 -5.12
N SER A 143 3.61 25.61 -6.21
CA SER A 143 4.92 25.48 -6.87
C SER A 143 5.41 26.83 -7.41
N PRO A 144 6.72 27.12 -7.41
CA PRO A 144 7.25 28.43 -7.82
C PRO A 144 6.82 28.86 -9.23
N ALA A 145 6.77 27.94 -10.18
CA ALA A 145 6.30 28.19 -11.55
C ALA A 145 4.84 28.67 -11.64
N ILE A 146 3.97 28.22 -10.73
CA ILE A 146 2.56 28.65 -10.66
C ILE A 146 2.44 30.05 -10.06
N ARG A 147 3.31 30.41 -9.11
CA ARG A 147 3.33 31.77 -8.53
C ARG A 147 3.96 32.79 -9.48
N ALA A 148 4.93 32.37 -10.29
CA ALA A 148 5.63 33.22 -11.24
C ALA A 148 4.72 33.83 -12.33
N SER A 149 3.59 33.20 -12.66
CA SER A 149 2.64 33.75 -13.63
C SER A 149 1.78 34.90 -13.11
N ASP A 150 1.67 35.12 -11.79
CA ASP A 150 0.90 36.25 -11.26
C ASP A 150 1.64 37.59 -11.46
N ALA A 151 2.96 37.54 -11.68
CA ALA A 151 3.80 38.71 -11.92
C ALA A 151 3.47 39.48 -13.21
N SER A 152 2.55 38.98 -14.04
CA SER A 152 2.05 39.64 -15.26
C SER A 152 0.57 40.04 -15.22
N PHE A 153 -0.16 39.80 -14.11
CA PHE A 153 -1.61 40.06 -14.04
C PHE A 153 -2.02 40.88 -12.80
N ALA A 154 -2.59 42.07 -13.06
CA ALA A 154 -2.90 43.06 -12.03
C ALA A 154 -4.30 42.89 -11.38
N GLU A 155 -4.36 43.35 -10.12
CA GLU A 155 -5.54 43.93 -9.43
C GLU A 155 -6.81 43.11 -9.14
N SER A 156 -7.09 41.97 -9.76
CA SER A 156 -8.26 41.16 -9.34
C SER A 156 -8.00 40.37 -8.04
N PRO A 157 -8.86 40.47 -7.00
CA PRO A 157 -8.73 39.64 -5.81
C PRO A 157 -9.20 38.21 -6.14
N ALA A 158 -8.30 37.24 -6.31
CA ALA A 158 -8.62 35.93 -6.89
C ALA A 158 -9.83 35.17 -6.26
N ARG A 159 -10.17 35.45 -5.00
CA ARG A 159 -11.39 34.92 -4.35
C ARG A 159 -12.70 35.39 -5.01
N SER A 160 -12.74 36.56 -5.66
CA SER A 160 -13.94 37.04 -6.37
C SER A 160 -14.22 36.28 -7.67
N VAL A 161 -13.19 35.70 -8.30
CA VAL A 161 -13.34 34.90 -9.52
C VAL A 161 -14.19 33.65 -9.24
N LEU A 162 -13.91 32.96 -8.12
CA LEU A 162 -14.73 31.83 -7.66
C LEU A 162 -16.19 32.25 -7.41
N GLU A 163 -16.43 33.42 -6.81
CA GLU A 163 -17.78 33.93 -6.58
C GLU A 163 -18.53 34.22 -7.89
N THR A 164 -17.83 34.75 -8.91
CA THR A 164 -18.41 34.98 -10.25
C THR A 164 -18.79 33.68 -10.95
N ILE A 165 -18.00 32.61 -10.78
CA ILE A 165 -18.36 31.27 -11.26
C ILE A 165 -19.59 30.73 -10.52
N TYR A 166 -19.63 30.79 -9.18
CA TYR A 166 -20.77 30.31 -8.39
C TYR A 166 -22.12 30.97 -8.74
N ARG A 167 -22.12 32.21 -9.25
CA ARG A 167 -23.32 32.93 -9.73
C ARG A 167 -23.82 32.49 -11.11
N ARG A 168 -23.03 31.70 -11.86
CA ARG A 168 -23.31 31.25 -13.23
C ARG A 168 -23.54 29.74 -13.38
N LEU A 169 -23.25 28.95 -12.34
CA LEU A 169 -23.46 27.49 -12.35
C LEU A 169 -24.91 27.11 -12.03
N SER A 170 -25.37 25.97 -12.55
CA SER A 170 -26.59 25.32 -12.08
C SER A 170 -26.38 24.71 -10.69
N ALA A 171 -27.46 24.27 -10.01
CA ALA A 171 -27.37 23.64 -8.70
C ALA A 171 -26.43 22.42 -8.67
N ARG A 172 -26.54 21.56 -9.69
CA ARG A 172 -25.71 20.37 -9.88
C ARG A 172 -24.27 20.73 -10.23
N ASP A 173 -24.06 21.67 -11.13
CA ASP A 173 -22.70 22.02 -11.56
C ASP A 173 -21.96 22.76 -10.43
N ALA A 174 -22.66 23.54 -9.60
CA ALA A 174 -22.11 24.16 -8.39
C ALA A 174 -21.70 23.14 -7.32
N LYS A 175 -22.42 22.02 -7.17
CA LYS A 175 -22.03 20.87 -6.33
C LYS A 175 -20.70 20.28 -6.80
N TRP A 176 -20.55 20.03 -8.10
CA TRP A 176 -19.30 19.49 -8.67
C TRP A 176 -18.14 20.49 -8.65
N PHE A 177 -18.41 21.78 -8.85
CA PHE A 177 -17.40 22.83 -8.66
C PHE A 177 -16.95 22.95 -7.20
N THR A 178 -17.86 22.79 -6.23
CA THR A 178 -17.51 22.75 -4.79
C THR A 178 -16.52 21.63 -4.49
N ARG A 179 -16.80 20.43 -4.99
CA ARG A 179 -15.92 19.25 -4.90
C ARG A 179 -14.57 19.48 -5.58
N LEU A 180 -14.57 20.03 -6.79
CA LEU A 180 -13.36 20.36 -7.54
C LEU A 180 -12.46 21.38 -6.84
N VAL A 181 -13.03 22.42 -6.22
CA VAL A 181 -12.28 23.41 -5.43
C VAL A 181 -11.67 22.79 -4.17
N LEU A 182 -12.35 21.82 -3.55
CA LEU A 182 -11.82 21.04 -2.41
C LEU A 182 -10.88 19.90 -2.84
N LYS A 183 -10.84 19.56 -4.14
CA LYS A 183 -10.14 18.41 -4.74
C LYS A 183 -10.61 17.05 -4.21
N ASP A 184 -11.90 16.94 -3.88
CA ASP A 184 -12.50 15.74 -3.29
C ASP A 184 -13.77 15.34 -4.04
N PHE A 185 -13.74 14.19 -4.73
CA PHE A 185 -14.90 13.58 -5.40
C PHE A 185 -15.44 12.35 -4.66
N GLN A 186 -14.93 12.01 -3.47
CA GLN A 186 -15.19 10.71 -2.81
C GLN A 186 -16.68 10.43 -2.55
N PRO A 187 -17.13 9.16 -2.67
CA PRO A 187 -16.35 7.96 -3.03
C PRO A 187 -16.05 7.76 -4.54
N LEU A 188 -16.32 8.73 -5.43
CA LEU A 188 -15.88 8.61 -6.83
C LEU A 188 -14.37 8.83 -6.93
N VAL A 189 -13.65 7.79 -7.35
CA VAL A 189 -12.26 7.84 -7.82
C VAL A 189 -12.26 7.41 -9.29
N PHE A 190 -11.47 8.08 -10.11
CA PHE A 190 -11.22 7.67 -11.50
C PHE A 190 -9.88 6.94 -11.60
N ASP A 191 -9.83 5.84 -12.35
CA ASP A 191 -8.54 5.31 -12.80
C ASP A 191 -7.87 6.35 -13.72
N ALA A 192 -6.78 6.95 -13.23
CA ALA A 192 -6.00 7.93 -13.97
C ALA A 192 -5.41 7.34 -15.26
N TYR A 193 -5.05 6.05 -15.29
CA TYR A 193 -4.55 5.39 -16.50
C TYR A 193 -5.63 5.32 -17.58
N GLN A 194 -6.85 4.85 -17.25
CA GLN A 194 -7.97 4.84 -18.18
C GLN A 194 -8.40 6.25 -18.59
N VAL A 195 -8.34 7.25 -17.69
CA VAL A 195 -8.55 8.67 -18.04
C VAL A 195 -7.55 9.12 -19.10
N TYR A 196 -6.25 8.98 -18.84
CA TYR A 196 -5.21 9.36 -19.79
C TYR A 196 -5.35 8.62 -21.13
N ARG A 197 -5.55 7.30 -21.09
CA ARG A 197 -5.65 6.43 -22.28
C ARG A 197 -6.88 6.71 -23.13
N SER A 198 -8.01 7.08 -22.52
CA SER A 198 -9.22 7.45 -23.27
C SER A 198 -9.13 8.85 -23.86
N CYS A 199 -8.42 9.78 -23.21
CA CYS A 199 -8.06 11.05 -23.83
C CYS A 199 -7.14 10.84 -25.03
N ASP A 200 -5.98 10.19 -24.83
CA ASP A 200 -5.02 9.86 -25.89
C ASP A 200 -4.21 8.56 -25.58
N PRO A 201 -4.17 7.56 -26.48
CA PRO A 201 -3.52 6.26 -26.24
C PRO A 201 -2.01 6.26 -25.95
N VAL A 202 -1.28 7.36 -26.15
CA VAL A 202 0.14 7.50 -25.75
C VAL A 202 0.36 8.42 -24.54
N LEU A 203 -0.67 9.14 -24.08
CA LEU A 203 -0.58 10.02 -22.92
C LEU A 203 -0.13 9.33 -21.62
N PRO A 204 -0.54 8.09 -21.27
CA PRO A 204 -0.04 7.42 -20.06
C PRO A 204 1.49 7.31 -20.04
N SER A 205 2.10 6.89 -21.15
CA SER A 205 3.56 6.75 -21.26
C SER A 205 4.29 8.10 -21.31
N ILE A 206 3.68 9.12 -21.92
CA ILE A 206 4.28 10.45 -21.94
C ILE A 206 4.23 11.10 -20.55
N LEU A 207 3.17 10.85 -19.74
CA LEU A 207 3.11 11.32 -18.34
C LEU A 207 4.04 10.53 -17.40
N GLN A 208 4.40 9.28 -17.72
CA GLN A 208 5.48 8.57 -17.03
C GLN A 208 6.85 9.25 -17.27
N ILE A 209 7.10 9.80 -18.46
CA ILE A 209 8.38 10.46 -18.78
C ILE A 209 8.38 11.95 -18.38
N ARG A 210 7.23 12.62 -18.46
CA ARG A 210 7.03 14.06 -18.27
C ARG A 210 5.72 14.32 -17.52
N GLN A 211 5.76 14.29 -16.19
CA GLN A 211 4.61 14.34 -15.28
C GLN A 211 4.01 15.76 -15.16
N ASP A 212 3.66 16.39 -16.28
CA ASP A 212 2.89 17.64 -16.36
C ASP A 212 1.92 17.56 -17.56
N PHE A 213 0.63 17.85 -17.34
CA PHE A 213 -0.39 17.74 -18.39
C PHE A 213 -0.14 18.66 -19.58
N THR A 214 0.33 19.89 -19.36
CA THR A 214 0.56 20.87 -20.43
C THR A 214 1.74 20.47 -21.30
N ILE A 215 2.82 19.98 -20.69
CA ILE A 215 4.04 19.53 -21.38
C ILE A 215 3.79 18.19 -22.08
N ALA A 216 3.00 17.29 -21.48
CA ALA A 216 2.60 16.03 -22.12
C ALA A 216 1.76 16.27 -23.39
N ILE A 217 0.69 17.09 -23.31
CA ILE A 217 -0.13 17.42 -24.49
C ILE A 217 0.69 18.14 -25.57
N LYS A 218 1.57 19.09 -25.20
CA LYS A 218 2.49 19.73 -26.16
C LYS A 218 3.48 18.74 -26.80
N THR A 219 3.90 17.71 -26.06
CA THR A 219 4.76 16.63 -26.59
C THR A 219 4.00 15.79 -27.63
N ILE A 220 2.77 15.38 -27.32
CA ILE A 220 1.87 14.67 -28.26
C ILE A 220 1.63 15.48 -29.54
N GLN A 221 1.32 16.78 -29.39
CA GLN A 221 1.10 17.69 -30.52
C GLN A 221 2.34 17.87 -31.41
N ARG A 222 3.55 17.83 -30.84
CA ARG A 222 4.81 17.82 -31.61
C ARG A 222 4.97 16.50 -32.36
N LEU A 223 4.88 15.35 -31.68
CA LEU A 223 5.01 14.03 -32.30
C LEU A 223 4.03 13.82 -33.47
N ARG A 224 2.79 14.31 -33.36
CA ARG A 224 1.82 14.31 -34.48
C ARG A 224 2.31 15.13 -35.69
N LYS A 225 2.83 16.34 -35.47
CA LYS A 225 3.32 17.21 -36.55
C LYS A 225 4.56 16.63 -37.24
N ASP A 226 5.48 16.10 -36.45
CA ASP A 226 6.73 15.52 -36.95
C ASP A 226 6.44 14.23 -37.75
N GLY A 227 5.55 13.36 -37.25
CA GLY A 227 5.14 12.13 -37.92
C GLY A 227 4.32 12.35 -39.20
N GLN A 228 3.49 13.40 -39.26
CA GLN A 228 2.72 13.78 -40.46
C GLN A 228 3.61 14.16 -41.67
N SER A 229 4.91 14.39 -41.44
CA SER A 229 5.88 14.63 -42.52
C SER A 229 6.46 13.36 -43.14
N LEU A 230 6.21 12.16 -42.59
CA LEU A 230 6.74 10.89 -43.12
C LEU A 230 5.69 10.02 -43.83
N GLU A 231 4.47 9.91 -43.29
CA GLU A 231 3.42 9.05 -43.90
C GLU A 231 2.05 9.74 -44.00
N GLN A 232 1.46 9.68 -45.20
CA GLN A 232 0.14 10.25 -45.50
C GLN A 232 -0.97 9.26 -45.13
N GLY A 233 -1.39 9.26 -43.85
CA GLY A 233 -2.66 8.62 -43.47
C GLY A 233 -2.89 8.36 -41.98
N SER A 234 -1.85 8.16 -41.18
CA SER A 234 -2.02 7.82 -39.75
C SER A 234 -2.26 9.08 -38.89
N ALA A 235 -3.40 9.13 -38.19
CA ALA A 235 -3.64 10.07 -37.10
C ALA A 235 -3.02 9.61 -35.75
N TYR A 236 -2.44 8.40 -35.73
CA TYR A 236 -1.96 7.70 -34.55
C TYR A 236 -0.43 7.75 -34.47
N ILE A 237 0.11 8.10 -33.30
CA ILE A 237 1.56 8.11 -33.06
C ILE A 237 2.04 6.66 -32.91
N ASP A 238 2.98 6.20 -33.75
CA ASP A 238 3.67 4.93 -33.52
C ASP A 238 4.34 4.97 -32.14
N ARG A 239 4.10 3.94 -31.31
CA ARG A 239 4.70 3.85 -29.98
C ARG A 239 6.23 3.76 -30.03
N LYS A 240 6.85 3.39 -31.16
CA LYS A 240 8.31 3.52 -31.35
C LYS A 240 8.80 4.97 -31.18
N CYS A 241 7.97 5.97 -31.51
CA CYS A 241 8.28 7.38 -31.27
C CYS A 241 8.39 7.73 -29.78
N LEU A 242 7.90 6.90 -28.85
CA LEU A 242 8.10 7.11 -27.41
C LEU A 242 9.57 6.98 -27.01
N ALA A 243 10.39 6.19 -27.71
CA ALA A 243 11.84 6.12 -27.48
C ALA A 243 12.56 7.45 -27.79
N LEU A 244 11.93 8.36 -28.56
CA LEU A 244 12.43 9.71 -28.81
C LEU A 244 12.01 10.70 -27.71
N VAL A 245 11.04 10.35 -26.87
CA VAL A 245 10.57 11.19 -25.76
C VAL A 245 11.50 11.00 -24.57
N LYS A 246 12.50 11.88 -24.45
CA LYS A 246 13.40 11.91 -23.29
C LYS A 246 12.77 12.61 -22.09
N PRO A 247 13.22 12.33 -20.84
CA PRO A 247 13.01 13.21 -19.70
C PRO A 247 13.38 14.67 -20.02
N GLN A 248 12.83 15.61 -19.26
CA GLN A 248 13.11 17.03 -19.44
C GLN A 248 13.31 17.70 -18.08
N LEU A 249 14.33 18.56 -17.96
CA LEU A 249 14.51 19.38 -16.77
C LEU A 249 13.27 20.20 -16.46
N SER A 250 13.05 20.44 -15.15
CA SER A 250 11.86 21.08 -14.59
C SER A 250 10.53 20.38 -14.87
N THR A 251 10.56 19.14 -15.38
CA THR A 251 9.37 18.30 -15.53
C THR A 251 9.65 16.95 -14.86
N LYS A 252 9.06 16.71 -13.68
CA LYS A 252 9.30 15.48 -12.92
C LYS A 252 9.00 14.23 -13.77
N VAL A 253 9.84 13.21 -13.68
CA VAL A 253 9.59 11.87 -14.22
C VAL A 253 8.65 11.12 -13.27
N GLY A 254 7.68 10.38 -13.79
CA GLY A 254 6.81 9.51 -13.01
C GLY A 254 7.60 8.47 -12.20
N ARG A 255 7.00 7.94 -11.12
CA ARG A 255 7.62 6.89 -10.29
C ARG A 255 7.17 5.51 -10.76
N GLN A 256 7.99 4.49 -10.54
CA GLN A 256 7.57 3.09 -10.65
C GLN A 256 6.47 2.77 -9.61
N GLN A 257 5.64 1.76 -9.88
CA GLN A 257 4.63 1.25 -8.95
C GLN A 257 5.29 0.32 -7.92
N TRP A 258 4.87 0.42 -6.65
CA TRP A 258 5.49 -0.30 -5.52
C TRP A 258 4.49 -1.20 -4.82
N PHE A 259 4.85 -2.47 -4.63
CA PHE A 259 3.98 -3.53 -4.09
C PHE A 259 4.41 -3.93 -2.68
N LYS A 260 3.45 -4.25 -1.79
CA LYS A 260 3.73 -4.68 -0.41
C LYS A 260 3.96 -6.18 -0.32
N ALA A 261 5.20 -6.60 -0.04
CA ALA A 261 5.45 -7.97 0.42
C ALA A 261 4.88 -8.17 1.83
N ARG A 262 4.25 -9.32 2.07
CA ARG A 262 3.58 -9.67 3.35
C ARG A 262 4.24 -10.85 4.10
N SER A 263 5.20 -11.49 3.45
CA SER A 263 6.07 -12.55 3.99
C SER A 263 7.32 -12.68 3.10
N ILE A 264 8.31 -13.47 3.51
CA ILE A 264 9.50 -13.75 2.67
C ILE A 264 9.06 -14.54 1.44
N LYS A 265 8.21 -15.56 1.61
CA LYS A 265 7.61 -16.31 0.52
C LYS A 265 6.88 -15.40 -0.48
N HIS A 266 6.01 -14.51 -0.03
CA HIS A 266 5.30 -13.60 -0.92
C HIS A 266 6.27 -12.64 -1.64
N CYS A 267 7.36 -12.22 -0.99
CA CYS A 267 8.39 -11.41 -1.63
C CYS A 267 9.10 -12.17 -2.77
N ILE A 268 9.45 -13.45 -2.56
CA ILE A 268 10.07 -14.29 -3.59
C ILE A 268 9.06 -14.63 -4.71
N ASP A 269 7.81 -14.94 -4.38
CA ASP A 269 6.76 -15.26 -5.36
C ASP A 269 6.44 -14.08 -6.32
N MET A 270 6.80 -12.83 -5.96
CA MET A 270 6.69 -11.65 -6.82
C MET A 270 7.96 -11.33 -7.65
N CYS A 271 9.01 -12.16 -7.57
CA CYS A 271 10.33 -11.92 -8.18
C CYS A 271 10.78 -13.07 -9.09
N THR A 272 11.53 -12.75 -10.15
CA THR A 272 12.27 -13.71 -10.98
C THR A 272 13.64 -13.16 -11.37
N GLY A 273 14.68 -14.00 -11.33
CA GLY A 273 16.06 -13.59 -11.67
C GLY A 273 16.68 -12.59 -10.68
N LEU A 274 17.48 -11.66 -11.19
CA LEU A 274 18.30 -10.73 -10.39
C LEU A 274 17.48 -9.58 -9.81
N MET A 275 17.54 -9.45 -8.48
CA MET A 275 16.98 -8.35 -7.71
C MET A 275 18.10 -7.59 -6.99
N SER A 276 18.15 -6.27 -7.15
CA SER A 276 18.83 -5.37 -6.23
C SER A 276 17.98 -5.27 -4.96
N VAL A 277 18.57 -5.64 -3.83
CA VAL A 277 17.92 -5.62 -2.52
C VAL A 277 18.62 -4.55 -1.69
N GLU A 278 17.90 -3.48 -1.42
CA GLU A 278 18.41 -2.22 -0.85
C GLU A 278 17.79 -1.96 0.51
N ALA A 279 18.57 -1.37 1.43
CA ALA A 279 18.04 -0.88 2.69
C ALA A 279 16.98 0.19 2.42
N LYS A 280 15.82 0.12 3.10
CA LYS A 280 14.83 1.19 3.02
C LYS A 280 15.20 2.31 3.99
N VAL A 281 15.58 3.45 3.42
CA VAL A 281 15.90 4.67 4.17
C VAL A 281 14.62 5.40 4.58
N ASP A 282 14.56 5.75 5.87
CA ASP A 282 13.44 6.46 6.51
C ASP A 282 13.59 7.99 6.36
N GLY A 283 13.31 8.50 5.15
CA GLY A 283 13.59 9.89 4.78
C GLY A 283 12.53 10.56 3.90
N GLU A 284 12.93 11.65 3.24
CA GLU A 284 12.13 12.42 2.30
C GLU A 284 12.59 12.24 0.85
N TYR A 285 11.86 11.45 0.06
CA TYR A 285 12.06 11.26 -1.38
C TYR A 285 12.33 12.58 -2.12
N CYS A 286 13.43 12.59 -2.87
CA CYS A 286 13.91 13.65 -3.74
C CYS A 286 14.13 13.11 -5.15
N GLN A 287 13.40 13.65 -6.14
CA GLN A 287 13.85 13.60 -7.53
C GLN A 287 14.57 14.91 -7.85
N ILE A 288 15.85 14.82 -8.18
CA ILE A 288 16.79 15.94 -8.26
C ILE A 288 17.14 16.17 -9.72
N HIS A 289 16.82 17.35 -10.23
CA HIS A 289 17.10 17.80 -11.60
C HIS A 289 18.27 18.79 -11.53
N VAL A 290 19.30 18.63 -12.36
CA VAL A 290 20.51 19.49 -12.31
C VAL A 290 20.90 20.00 -13.70
N ASP A 291 20.80 21.31 -13.91
CA ASP A 291 21.42 22.05 -15.03
C ASP A 291 22.84 22.49 -14.63
N VAL A 292 23.88 21.89 -15.21
CA VAL A 292 25.28 22.17 -14.88
C VAL A 292 25.64 23.63 -15.22
N SER A 293 25.08 24.20 -16.29
CA SER A 293 25.39 25.56 -16.76
C SER A 293 24.98 26.66 -15.77
N ARG A 294 24.06 26.36 -14.85
CA ARG A 294 23.56 27.29 -13.82
C ARG A 294 24.19 27.07 -12.44
N GLY A 295 25.04 26.05 -12.29
CA GLY A 295 25.66 25.69 -11.01
C GLY A 295 24.63 25.47 -9.89
N ARG A 296 24.82 26.09 -8.72
CA ARG A 296 23.87 26.02 -7.59
C ARG A 296 22.45 26.55 -7.90
N ARG A 297 22.25 27.30 -9.00
CA ARG A 297 20.92 27.74 -9.47
C ARG A 297 20.29 26.78 -10.49
N GLY A 298 20.98 25.70 -10.84
CA GLY A 298 20.49 24.65 -11.74
C GLY A 298 19.88 23.45 -11.03
N VAL A 299 20.00 23.37 -9.69
CA VAL A 299 19.43 22.29 -8.89
C VAL A 299 17.96 22.58 -8.58
N GLN A 300 17.07 21.67 -8.96
CA GLN A 300 15.65 21.68 -8.64
C GLN A 300 15.25 20.33 -8.01
N ILE A 301 14.42 20.35 -6.96
CA ILE A 301 14.10 19.17 -6.14
C ILE A 301 12.59 18.99 -6.07
N PHE A 302 12.11 17.88 -6.62
CA PHE A 302 10.71 17.45 -6.52
C PHE A 302 10.50 16.45 -5.37
N SER A 303 9.33 16.54 -4.74
CA SER A 303 8.87 15.65 -3.66
C SER A 303 8.05 14.46 -4.19
N LYS A 304 7.72 13.49 -3.31
CA LYS A 304 6.98 12.24 -3.63
C LYS A 304 5.73 12.51 -4.48
N SER A 305 5.00 13.56 -4.15
CA SER A 305 3.72 13.97 -4.74
C SER A 305 3.82 14.78 -6.04
N GLY A 306 5.03 15.10 -6.52
CA GLY A 306 5.22 15.91 -7.73
C GLY A 306 5.43 17.41 -7.50
N LYS A 307 5.25 17.89 -6.27
CA LYS A 307 5.44 19.30 -5.91
C LYS A 307 6.91 19.70 -5.90
N ASP A 308 7.22 20.88 -6.42
CA ASP A 308 8.53 21.54 -6.31
C ASP A 308 8.76 22.06 -4.88
N SER A 309 9.75 21.44 -4.23
CA SER A 309 10.20 21.71 -2.87
C SER A 309 11.67 22.17 -2.83
N THR A 310 12.18 22.75 -3.92
CA THR A 310 13.53 23.31 -3.99
C THR A 310 13.75 24.42 -2.95
N GLU A 311 12.75 25.27 -2.74
CA GLU A 311 12.75 26.32 -1.70
C GLU A 311 12.77 25.75 -0.29
N ASP A 312 12.04 24.65 -0.08
CA ASP A 312 11.83 23.97 1.19
C ASP A 312 13.12 23.26 1.65
N ARG A 313 13.78 22.60 0.68
CA ARG A 313 14.98 21.77 0.83
C ARG A 313 16.28 22.51 0.47
N LYS A 314 16.26 23.85 0.38
CA LYS A 314 17.39 24.68 -0.11
C LYS A 314 18.75 24.42 0.54
N ARG A 315 18.77 23.93 1.79
CA ARG A 315 19.99 23.55 2.53
C ARG A 315 20.75 22.39 1.85
N LEU A 316 20.04 21.48 1.17
CA LEU A 316 20.62 20.33 0.48
C LEU A 316 21.31 20.67 -0.85
N ILE A 317 21.03 21.86 -1.43
CA ILE A 317 21.58 22.27 -2.74
C ILE A 317 23.12 22.32 -2.73
N GLY A 318 23.73 22.75 -1.61
CA GLY A 318 25.18 22.76 -1.46
C GLY A 318 25.76 21.36 -1.63
N ILE A 319 25.30 20.45 -0.75
CA ILE A 319 25.66 19.02 -0.72
C ILE A 319 25.51 18.38 -2.10
N ILE A 320 24.36 18.55 -2.77
CA ILE A 320 24.11 18.05 -4.13
C ILE A 320 25.14 18.58 -5.13
N THR A 321 25.47 19.88 -5.10
CA THR A 321 26.50 20.40 -6.01
C THR A 321 27.91 19.96 -5.66
N ASP A 322 28.18 19.67 -4.39
CA ASP A 322 29.51 19.29 -3.92
C ASP A 322 29.83 17.82 -4.19
N SER A 323 28.86 16.91 -4.00
CA SER A 323 28.94 15.47 -4.29
C SER A 323 29.00 15.17 -5.79
N LEU A 324 28.19 15.85 -6.60
CA LEU A 324 28.23 15.78 -8.07
C LEU A 324 29.40 16.59 -8.67
N GLY A 325 30.15 17.32 -7.84
CA GLY A 325 31.33 18.07 -8.24
C GLY A 325 31.07 19.25 -9.18
N ILE A 326 29.84 19.78 -9.21
CA ILE A 326 29.39 20.84 -10.11
C ILE A 326 30.28 22.08 -9.98
N GLY A 327 30.85 22.54 -11.09
CA GLY A 327 31.77 23.69 -11.13
C GLY A 327 33.20 23.39 -10.66
N LYS A 328 33.54 22.13 -10.37
CA LYS A 328 34.90 21.66 -10.06
C LYS A 328 35.45 20.90 -11.28
N ALA A 329 36.77 20.94 -11.49
CA ALA A 329 37.40 20.44 -12.73
C ALA A 329 37.16 18.95 -13.06
N GLY A 330 36.88 18.11 -12.06
CA GLY A 330 36.56 16.69 -12.25
C GLY A 330 35.06 16.37 -12.36
N CYS A 331 34.20 17.33 -12.71
CA CYS A 331 32.76 17.10 -12.90
C CYS A 331 32.53 16.12 -14.07
N SER A 332 31.88 14.99 -13.81
CA SER A 332 31.60 13.94 -14.80
C SER A 332 30.40 14.28 -15.70
N ILE A 333 29.43 15.04 -15.17
CA ILE A 333 28.27 15.56 -15.89
C ILE A 333 28.69 16.81 -16.69
N LYS A 334 28.36 16.88 -17.98
CA LYS A 334 28.73 17.97 -18.89
C LYS A 334 27.63 19.00 -19.08
N THR A 335 26.37 18.58 -19.08
CA THR A 335 25.21 19.44 -19.38
C THR A 335 24.10 19.31 -18.35
N GLU A 336 23.56 18.11 -18.15
CA GLU A 336 22.49 17.89 -17.16
C GLU A 336 22.37 16.45 -16.65
N CYS A 337 21.71 16.28 -15.51
CA CYS A 337 21.26 14.97 -15.03
C CYS A 337 19.91 15.03 -14.29
N ILE A 338 19.28 13.86 -14.13
CA ILE A 338 18.15 13.64 -13.23
C ILE A 338 18.47 12.41 -12.36
N LEU A 339 18.37 12.57 -11.05
CA LEU A 339 18.74 11.60 -10.02
C LEU A 339 17.55 11.33 -9.08
N GLU A 340 17.51 10.15 -8.46
CA GLU A 340 16.62 9.85 -7.33
C GLU A 340 17.42 9.54 -6.06
N GLY A 341 16.92 10.02 -4.91
CA GLY A 341 17.55 9.81 -3.60
C GLY A 341 16.66 10.24 -2.44
N GLU A 342 17.04 9.86 -1.22
CA GLU A 342 16.30 10.15 0.02
C GLU A 342 17.02 11.22 0.87
N LEU A 343 16.32 12.28 1.24
CA LEU A 343 16.80 13.30 2.19
C LEU A 343 16.64 12.79 3.62
N VAL A 344 17.71 12.79 4.40
CA VAL A 344 17.70 12.43 5.82
C VAL A 344 18.43 13.47 6.68
N VAL A 345 18.43 13.27 8.01
CA VAL A 345 19.31 13.99 8.94
C VAL A 345 20.41 13.04 9.41
N TYR A 346 21.65 13.50 9.46
CA TYR A 346 22.80 12.74 9.96
C TYR A 346 23.41 13.42 11.20
N SER A 347 23.87 12.61 12.16
CA SER A 347 24.54 13.05 13.39
C SER A 347 26.04 12.73 13.30
N GLU A 348 26.89 13.76 13.29
CA GLU A 348 28.35 13.56 13.32
C GLU A 348 28.84 12.93 14.62
N LEU A 349 28.12 13.18 15.72
CA LEU A 349 28.44 12.66 17.05
C LEU A 349 28.16 11.15 17.14
N GLU A 350 27.03 10.71 16.59
CA GLU A 350 26.59 9.31 16.64
C GLU A 350 26.96 8.52 15.37
N LYS A 351 27.57 9.19 14.38
CA LYS A 351 28.03 8.62 13.10
C LYS A 351 26.97 7.87 12.29
N LYS A 352 25.69 8.25 12.48
CA LYS A 352 24.50 7.57 11.96
C LYS A 352 23.44 8.53 11.43
N ILE A 353 22.53 8.00 10.62
CA ILE A 353 21.28 8.65 10.21
C ILE A 353 20.33 8.70 11.42
N LEU A 354 19.70 9.85 11.64
CA LEU A 354 18.71 10.07 12.70
C LEU A 354 17.28 9.75 12.21
N PRO A 355 16.36 9.33 13.10
CA PRO A 355 14.99 8.98 12.72
C PRO A 355 14.24 10.14 12.04
N PHE A 356 13.33 9.81 11.12
CA PHE A 356 12.58 10.75 10.27
C PHE A 356 12.04 11.99 10.98
N HIS A 357 11.58 11.86 12.23
CA HIS A 357 11.02 12.98 12.99
C HIS A 357 12.00 14.14 13.23
N HIS A 358 13.32 13.96 13.07
CA HIS A 358 14.29 15.06 13.07
C HIS A 358 14.16 15.96 11.82
N ILE A 359 13.74 15.44 10.65
CA ILE A 359 13.74 16.17 9.36
C ILE A 359 12.96 17.49 9.44
N ARG A 360 11.85 17.52 10.19
CA ARG A 360 11.00 18.72 10.36
C ARG A 360 11.73 19.94 10.95
N LYS A 361 12.84 19.72 11.67
CA LYS A 361 13.69 20.76 12.26
C LYS A 361 14.70 21.34 11.26
N HIS A 362 15.02 20.59 10.20
CA HIS A 362 16.02 20.97 9.20
C HIS A 362 15.40 21.45 7.88
N VAL A 363 14.22 20.94 7.51
CA VAL A 363 13.47 21.30 6.30
C VAL A 363 12.32 22.23 6.64
N THR A 364 12.32 23.45 6.06
CA THR A 364 11.18 24.37 6.19
C THR A 364 10.10 24.05 5.16
N ARG A 365 8.82 24.23 5.47
CA ARG A 365 7.74 24.30 4.47
C ARG A 365 7.51 25.78 4.10
N ARG A 366 7.96 26.19 2.91
CA ARG A 366 7.96 27.59 2.41
C ARG A 366 8.48 28.62 3.44
N GLY A 367 9.61 28.29 4.07
CA GLY A 367 10.31 29.18 5.02
C GLY A 367 9.78 29.19 6.46
N TRP A 368 8.78 28.38 6.79
CA TRP A 368 8.35 28.12 8.17
C TRP A 368 8.70 26.68 8.56
N PHE A 369 9.10 26.44 9.81
CA PHE A 369 9.06 25.08 10.38
C PHE A 369 7.62 24.81 10.87
N MET A 370 7.15 23.56 10.76
CA MET A 370 5.78 23.19 11.15
C MET A 370 5.82 22.24 12.33
N ASN A 371 5.09 22.60 13.39
CA ASN A 371 4.99 21.83 14.64
C ASN A 371 6.36 21.52 15.27
N THR A 372 7.16 22.58 15.45
CA THR A 372 8.50 22.54 16.07
C THR A 372 8.67 23.60 17.18
N ALA A 373 7.61 23.93 17.92
CA ALA A 373 7.66 24.93 18.99
C ALA A 373 8.39 24.39 20.23
N GLU A 374 7.98 23.20 20.69
CA GLU A 374 8.60 22.48 21.81
C GLU A 374 9.76 21.56 21.34
N ASP A 375 10.11 21.59 20.06
CA ASP A 375 11.21 20.82 19.51
C ASP A 375 12.56 21.40 19.98
N VAL A 376 13.41 20.57 20.60
CA VAL A 376 14.83 20.90 20.79
C VAL A 376 15.44 21.31 19.43
N PRO A 377 16.03 22.51 19.28
CA PRO A 377 16.53 23.00 18.00
C PRO A 377 17.62 22.10 17.37
N PRO A 378 17.83 22.18 16.05
CA PRO A 378 18.94 21.50 15.36
C PRO A 378 20.28 21.71 16.07
N ARG A 379 20.93 20.62 16.47
CA ARG A 379 22.22 20.67 17.16
C ARG A 379 23.35 20.97 16.15
N PRO A 380 24.48 21.56 16.55
CA PRO A 380 25.58 21.89 15.64
C PRO A 380 26.21 20.68 14.90
N HIS A 381 26.01 19.46 15.40
CA HIS A 381 26.46 18.20 14.80
C HIS A 381 25.38 17.48 13.98
N GLU A 382 24.15 18.02 13.92
CA GLU A 382 23.04 17.49 13.12
C GLU A 382 22.91 18.28 11.82
N HIS A 383 22.89 17.60 10.67
CA HIS A 383 22.75 18.25 9.37
C HIS A 383 21.97 17.39 8.36
N LEU A 384 21.58 17.99 7.24
CA LEU A 384 20.91 17.25 6.16
C LEU A 384 21.92 16.41 5.38
N MET A 385 21.46 15.26 4.90
CA MET A 385 22.21 14.31 4.08
C MET A 385 21.34 13.86 2.89
N ILE A 386 21.96 13.40 1.80
CA ILE A 386 21.30 12.74 0.66
C ILE A 386 21.83 11.32 0.47
N VAL A 387 20.94 10.34 0.32
CA VAL A 387 21.29 8.96 -0.07
C VAL A 387 20.73 8.71 -1.47
N TYR A 388 21.60 8.61 -2.48
CA TYR A 388 21.19 8.41 -3.87
C TYR A 388 20.96 6.92 -4.20
N TYR A 389 20.00 6.62 -5.08
CA TYR A 389 19.64 5.25 -5.45
C TYR A 389 19.18 5.01 -6.90
N ASP A 390 19.06 6.05 -7.75
CA ASP A 390 18.85 5.86 -9.19
C ASP A 390 19.27 7.11 -10.00
N ILE A 391 19.47 6.94 -11.31
CA ILE A 391 19.78 8.00 -12.28
C ILE A 391 18.96 7.79 -13.57
N LEU A 392 18.20 8.81 -13.97
CA LEU A 392 17.15 8.73 -14.99
C LEU A 392 17.50 9.47 -16.29
N LEU A 393 18.43 10.42 -16.21
CA LEU A 393 18.95 11.21 -17.33
C LEU A 393 20.41 11.57 -17.03
N LEU A 394 21.29 11.49 -18.03
CA LEU A 394 22.68 11.96 -17.97
C LEU A 394 23.11 12.49 -19.34
N ASP A 395 23.54 13.75 -19.42
CA ASP A 395 24.05 14.41 -20.64
C ASP A 395 23.22 14.13 -21.91
N GLY A 396 21.92 14.44 -21.86
CA GLY A 396 20.99 14.20 -22.97
C GLY A 396 20.68 12.73 -23.28
N ARG A 397 21.28 11.75 -22.59
CA ARG A 397 20.92 10.33 -22.66
C ARG A 397 19.82 10.03 -21.64
N SER A 398 18.64 9.62 -22.13
CA SER A 398 17.61 8.99 -21.29
C SER A 398 18.14 7.66 -20.76
N LEU A 399 17.84 7.35 -19.51
CA LEU A 399 18.16 6.06 -18.89
C LEU A 399 16.90 5.27 -18.49
N LEU A 400 15.71 5.74 -18.87
CA LEU A 400 14.44 5.10 -18.49
C LEU A 400 14.27 3.69 -19.09
N ASP A 401 14.86 3.46 -20.26
CA ASP A 401 14.94 2.20 -20.99
C ASP A 401 16.15 1.32 -20.59
N VAL A 402 17.07 1.86 -19.78
CA VAL A 402 18.31 1.20 -19.33
C VAL A 402 18.07 0.40 -18.05
N ARG A 403 18.70 -0.77 -17.89
CA ARG A 403 18.50 -1.67 -16.74
C ARG A 403 19.05 -1.12 -15.42
N HIS A 404 18.47 -1.52 -14.30
CA HIS A 404 18.84 -1.00 -12.98
C HIS A 404 20.32 -1.19 -12.63
N SER A 405 20.95 -2.33 -12.98
CA SER A 405 22.39 -2.54 -12.78
C SER A 405 23.25 -1.48 -13.51
N GLU A 406 22.97 -1.24 -14.79
CA GLU A 406 23.65 -0.24 -15.61
C GLU A 406 23.40 1.21 -15.11
N ARG A 407 22.16 1.54 -14.72
CA ARG A 407 21.85 2.86 -14.12
C ARG A 407 22.63 3.07 -12.84
N PHE A 408 22.64 2.08 -11.94
CA PHE A 408 23.37 2.19 -10.68
C PHE A 408 24.89 2.29 -10.90
N LYS A 409 25.46 1.59 -11.89
CA LYS A 409 26.87 1.79 -12.25
C LYS A 409 27.17 3.21 -12.73
N LEU A 410 26.30 3.81 -13.54
CA LEU A 410 26.43 5.21 -13.93
C LEU A 410 26.27 6.17 -12.72
N LEU A 411 25.49 5.80 -11.72
CA LEU A 411 25.37 6.54 -10.46
C LEU A 411 26.66 6.44 -9.62
N GLU A 412 27.28 5.26 -9.54
CA GLU A 412 28.60 5.02 -8.92
C GLU A 412 29.72 5.84 -9.60
N GLU A 413 29.67 6.00 -10.93
CA GLU A 413 30.62 6.82 -11.70
C GLU A 413 30.36 8.34 -11.60
N VAL A 414 29.16 8.76 -11.22
CA VAL A 414 28.75 10.19 -11.18
C VAL A 414 28.82 10.80 -9.77
N VAL A 415 28.44 10.05 -8.73
CA VAL A 415 28.33 10.57 -7.35
C VAL A 415 29.64 10.36 -6.59
N ARG A 416 30.27 11.44 -6.13
CA ARG A 416 31.33 11.34 -5.12
C ARG A 416 30.69 11.21 -3.74
N CYS A 417 30.89 10.06 -3.11
CA CYS A 417 30.46 9.84 -1.73
C CYS A 417 31.32 10.65 -0.75
N ASP A 418 30.66 11.27 0.22
CA ASP A 418 31.28 11.94 1.38
C ASP A 418 30.42 11.62 2.60
N ARG A 419 31.00 10.92 3.59
CA ARG A 419 30.25 10.22 4.63
C ARG A 419 29.43 11.19 5.47
N GLY A 420 28.14 10.93 5.62
CA GLY A 420 27.20 11.82 6.31
C GLY A 420 26.71 13.03 5.51
N GLN A 421 27.35 13.39 4.40
CA GLN A 421 26.87 14.42 3.47
C GLN A 421 26.05 13.81 2.33
N ALA A 422 26.68 12.89 1.59
CA ALA A 422 26.15 12.31 0.36
C ALA A 422 26.68 10.89 0.19
N GLU A 423 25.79 9.90 0.15
CA GLU A 423 26.17 8.48 0.01
C GLU A 423 25.31 7.81 -1.08
N LEU A 424 25.77 6.65 -1.55
CA LEU A 424 24.98 5.72 -2.35
C LEU A 424 24.23 4.75 -1.43
N ILE A 425 23.06 4.29 -1.85
CA ILE A 425 22.32 3.31 -1.07
C ILE A 425 23.08 1.98 -0.94
N GLN A 426 23.09 1.43 0.28
CA GLN A 426 23.64 0.09 0.51
C GLN A 426 22.71 -0.96 -0.11
N ARG A 427 23.29 -1.81 -0.98
CA ARG A 427 22.59 -2.86 -1.73
C ARG A 427 23.36 -4.17 -1.72
N GLN A 428 22.62 -5.25 -1.86
CA GLN A 428 23.12 -6.58 -2.23
C GLN A 428 22.35 -7.05 -3.49
N ILE A 429 22.92 -7.97 -4.26
CA ILE A 429 22.21 -8.59 -5.40
C ILE A 429 21.81 -10.02 -5.02
N ILE A 430 20.51 -10.31 -5.04
CA ILE A 430 19.98 -11.68 -4.87
C ILE A 430 19.46 -12.19 -6.21
N ASN A 431 19.91 -13.37 -6.62
CA ASN A 431 19.30 -14.13 -7.70
C ASN A 431 18.14 -14.96 -7.15
N THR A 432 16.90 -14.53 -7.38
CA THR A 432 15.69 -15.21 -6.88
C THR A 432 15.42 -16.57 -7.52
N ASN A 433 16.12 -16.92 -8.60
CA ASN A 433 16.10 -18.27 -9.17
C ASN A 433 17.01 -19.27 -8.39
N HIS A 434 17.84 -18.78 -7.46
CA HIS A 434 18.75 -19.62 -6.67
C HIS A 434 18.03 -20.23 -5.45
N PRO A 435 18.24 -21.52 -5.10
CA PRO A 435 17.54 -22.15 -3.97
C PRO A 435 17.64 -21.38 -2.65
N MET A 436 18.83 -20.86 -2.33
CA MET A 436 19.09 -20.12 -1.09
C MET A 436 18.54 -18.67 -1.10
N ALA A 437 17.82 -18.22 -2.13
CA ALA A 437 17.35 -16.84 -2.24
C ALA A 437 16.43 -16.42 -1.07
N ALA A 438 15.60 -17.33 -0.56
CA ALA A 438 14.75 -17.08 0.59
C ALA A 438 15.58 -16.88 1.87
N SER A 439 16.60 -17.72 2.11
CA SER A 439 17.54 -17.58 3.23
C SER A 439 18.35 -16.28 3.14
N ALA A 440 18.91 -15.95 1.98
CA ALA A 440 19.63 -14.69 1.76
C ALA A 440 18.74 -13.45 1.99
N LEU A 441 17.46 -13.51 1.62
CA LEU A 441 16.49 -12.44 1.88
C LEU A 441 16.10 -12.36 3.37
N ARG A 442 15.96 -13.50 4.08
CA ARG A 442 15.75 -13.52 5.54
C ARG A 442 16.91 -12.87 6.28
N ASN A 443 18.14 -13.26 5.97
CA ASN A 443 19.34 -12.78 6.68
C ASN A 443 19.48 -11.25 6.54
N ALA A 444 19.30 -10.71 5.33
CA ALA A 444 19.35 -9.28 5.11
C ALA A 444 18.18 -8.51 5.74
N PHE A 445 16.98 -9.10 5.79
CA PHE A 445 15.83 -8.47 6.43
C PHE A 445 15.91 -8.52 7.97
N ALA A 446 16.41 -9.62 8.53
CA ALA A 446 16.73 -9.76 9.94
C ALA A 446 17.74 -8.69 10.37
N LYS A 447 18.89 -8.60 9.67
CA LYS A 447 19.91 -7.57 9.91
C LYS A 447 19.31 -6.16 9.90
N VAL A 448 18.50 -5.83 8.88
CA VAL A 448 17.83 -4.51 8.79
C VAL A 448 16.87 -4.23 9.95
N ILE A 449 16.22 -5.26 10.53
CA ILE A 449 15.37 -5.15 11.72
C ILE A 449 16.21 -4.99 12.99
N THR A 450 17.38 -5.64 13.06
CA THR A 450 18.37 -5.50 14.14
C THR A 450 18.98 -4.09 14.13
N ASP A 451 19.42 -3.62 12.95
CA ASP A 451 19.87 -2.24 12.62
C ASP A 451 18.78 -1.16 12.79
N ARG A 452 17.57 -1.53 13.28
CA ARG A 452 16.40 -0.65 13.50
C ARG A 452 15.98 0.18 12.27
N SER A 453 16.31 -0.29 11.08
CA SER A 453 16.02 0.39 9.80
C SER A 453 14.61 0.06 9.28
N GLU A 454 14.12 0.81 8.28
CA GLU A 454 12.69 0.82 7.94
C GLU A 454 12.17 -0.51 7.32
N GLY A 455 13.07 -1.29 6.72
CA GLY A 455 12.78 -2.49 5.95
C GLY A 455 13.68 -2.57 4.72
N LEU A 456 13.27 -3.36 3.73
CA LEU A 456 13.95 -3.51 2.45
C LEU A 456 13.09 -2.98 1.30
N VAL A 457 13.77 -2.51 0.25
CA VAL A 457 13.17 -2.33 -1.08
C VAL A 457 13.89 -3.22 -2.10
N LEU A 458 13.12 -3.88 -2.96
CA LEU A 458 13.65 -4.76 -4.00
C LEU A 458 13.32 -4.18 -5.38
N LYS A 459 14.34 -4.07 -6.24
CA LYS A 459 14.22 -3.61 -7.63
C LYS A 459 14.81 -4.67 -8.56
N ALA A 460 14.07 -5.06 -9.59
CA ALA A 460 14.57 -5.99 -10.60
C ALA A 460 15.65 -5.35 -11.49
N ASP A 461 16.54 -6.18 -12.06
CA ASP A 461 17.45 -5.75 -13.13
C ASP A 461 16.70 -5.55 -14.47
N GLN A 462 15.83 -4.56 -14.51
CA GLN A 462 14.95 -4.24 -15.62
C GLN A 462 14.95 -2.72 -15.92
N PRO A 463 14.51 -2.29 -17.11
CA PRO A 463 14.29 -0.88 -17.44
C PRO A 463 13.44 -0.15 -16.38
N TYR A 464 13.67 1.15 -16.15
CA TYR A 464 12.83 1.94 -15.25
C TYR A 464 11.38 1.97 -15.76
N PHE A 465 11.20 2.10 -17.09
CA PHE A 465 9.94 1.91 -17.80
C PHE A 465 10.16 1.10 -19.10
N ASN A 466 9.27 0.14 -19.38
CA ASN A 466 9.27 -0.65 -20.60
C ASN A 466 8.43 0.05 -21.68
N PHE A 467 9.08 0.52 -22.75
CA PHE A 467 8.44 1.19 -23.89
C PHE A 467 8.38 0.31 -25.16
N HIS A 468 8.72 -0.98 -25.08
CA HIS A 468 8.94 -1.81 -26.26
C HIS A 468 8.00 -3.02 -26.34
N ASN A 469 7.83 -3.77 -25.24
CA ASN A 469 6.97 -4.94 -25.21
C ASN A 469 5.79 -4.69 -24.25
N TYR A 470 4.64 -4.27 -24.79
CA TYR A 470 3.43 -3.98 -24.00
C TYR A 470 2.52 -5.19 -23.79
N GLU A 471 2.69 -6.26 -24.56
CA GLU A 471 1.89 -7.50 -24.45
C GLU A 471 2.38 -8.44 -23.34
N ARG A 472 3.54 -8.13 -22.75
CA ARG A 472 4.04 -8.76 -21.53
C ARG A 472 4.24 -7.66 -20.49
N PRO A 473 3.54 -7.71 -19.34
CA PRO A 473 3.89 -6.88 -18.19
C PRO A 473 5.36 -7.04 -17.81
N PHE A 474 5.90 -6.13 -17.00
CA PHE A 474 7.14 -6.42 -16.28
C PHE A 474 6.96 -7.73 -15.51
N THR A 475 7.90 -8.68 -15.66
CA THR A 475 7.80 -9.98 -14.97
C THR A 475 8.04 -9.87 -13.47
N ASN A 476 8.59 -8.74 -13.03
CA ASN A 476 8.97 -8.45 -11.66
C ASN A 476 8.40 -7.10 -11.23
N HIS A 477 8.10 -6.98 -9.94
CA HIS A 477 7.60 -5.76 -9.33
C HIS A 477 8.71 -5.04 -8.55
N CYS A 478 8.59 -3.72 -8.40
CA CYS A 478 9.33 -3.00 -7.36
C CYS A 478 8.59 -3.23 -6.04
N ILE A 479 9.27 -3.77 -5.03
CA ILE A 479 8.63 -4.33 -3.83
C ILE A 479 9.15 -3.64 -2.58
N LYS A 480 8.26 -3.28 -1.65
CA LYS A 480 8.60 -2.87 -0.28
C LYS A 480 8.28 -4.00 0.70
N LEU A 481 9.29 -4.40 1.48
CA LEU A 481 9.22 -5.43 2.51
C LEU A 481 9.52 -4.76 3.86
N LYS A 482 8.49 -4.54 4.69
CA LYS A 482 8.62 -3.89 5.99
C LYS A 482 8.16 -4.80 7.12
N LYS A 483 8.68 -4.56 8.33
CA LYS A 483 8.41 -5.36 9.54
C LYS A 483 6.90 -5.44 9.86
N ASP A 484 6.19 -4.32 9.80
CA ASP A 484 4.75 -4.19 10.07
C ASP A 484 3.85 -4.92 9.05
N TYR A 485 4.38 -5.29 7.89
CA TYR A 485 3.62 -6.04 6.87
C TYR A 485 3.57 -7.55 7.17
N ILE A 486 4.30 -8.03 8.19
CA ILE A 486 4.51 -9.45 8.49
C ILE A 486 3.61 -9.92 9.65
N GLY A 487 2.41 -10.41 9.33
CA GLY A 487 1.55 -11.15 10.25
C GLY A 487 1.12 -10.38 11.51
N ARG A 488 1.83 -10.59 12.63
CA ARG A 488 1.62 -9.96 13.96
C ARG A 488 2.72 -9.00 14.39
N PHE A 489 3.72 -8.75 13.55
CA PHE A 489 4.78 -7.80 13.87
C PHE A 489 4.23 -6.35 13.82
N GLY A 490 4.74 -5.48 14.71
CA GLY A 490 4.25 -4.11 14.85
C GLY A 490 3.03 -3.94 15.77
N GLU A 491 2.50 -5.02 16.35
CA GLU A 491 1.54 -4.94 17.47
C GLU A 491 2.17 -4.27 18.68
N VAL A 492 1.43 -3.34 19.30
CA VAL A 492 1.84 -2.60 20.49
C VAL A 492 1.03 -3.03 21.71
N GLY A 493 -0.28 -3.23 21.53
CA GLY A 493 -1.21 -3.67 22.59
C GLY A 493 -2.50 -2.86 22.59
N ASP A 494 -3.22 -2.96 23.71
CA ASP A 494 -4.58 -2.44 23.88
C ASP A 494 -4.59 -0.96 24.31
N PHE A 495 -5.46 -0.16 23.69
CA PHE A 495 -5.69 1.27 24.01
C PHE A 495 -7.18 1.57 24.14
N ALA A 496 -7.53 2.54 25.00
CA ALA A 496 -8.91 2.97 25.21
C ALA A 496 -9.34 3.96 24.13
N VAL A 497 -10.51 3.74 23.54
CA VAL A 497 -11.16 4.65 22.59
C VAL A 497 -11.97 5.66 23.39
N VAL A 498 -11.34 6.77 23.76
CA VAL A 498 -11.89 7.74 24.74
C VAL A 498 -12.90 8.73 24.15
N GLY A 499 -12.96 8.85 22.82
CA GLY A 499 -13.86 9.78 22.15
C GLY A 499 -13.76 9.74 20.63
N ALA A 500 -14.50 10.61 19.96
CA ALA A 500 -14.54 10.66 18.50
C ALA A 500 -14.81 12.07 17.95
N GLY A 501 -14.34 12.28 16.71
CA GLY A 501 -14.63 13.43 15.86
C GLY A 501 -15.32 13.01 14.55
N PHE A 502 -15.86 14.01 13.84
CA PHE A 502 -16.61 13.81 12.59
C PHE A 502 -16.04 14.68 11.46
N SER A 503 -15.81 14.07 10.30
CA SER A 503 -15.47 14.72 9.03
C SER A 503 -16.46 14.29 7.96
N ALA A 504 -17.19 15.24 7.39
CA ALA A 504 -18.22 14.95 6.38
C ALA A 504 -17.68 14.29 5.11
N ALA A 505 -16.50 14.72 4.66
CA ALA A 505 -15.79 14.12 3.53
C ALA A 505 -15.48 12.65 3.79
N LYS A 506 -14.84 12.34 4.92
CA LYS A 506 -14.51 10.96 5.30
C LYS A 506 -15.75 10.10 5.55
N ALA A 507 -16.81 10.66 6.14
CA ALA A 507 -18.07 9.93 6.36
C ALA A 507 -18.66 9.41 5.04
N ARG A 508 -18.48 10.19 3.97
CA ARG A 508 -18.93 9.88 2.61
C ARG A 508 -18.12 8.76 1.95
N SER A 509 -16.80 8.70 2.21
CA SER A 509 -15.91 7.71 1.61
C SER A 509 -16.28 6.26 2.00
N TYR A 510 -16.87 6.06 3.18
CA TYR A 510 -17.20 4.72 3.69
C TYR A 510 -18.42 4.06 3.02
N ASN A 511 -19.30 4.83 2.34
CA ASN A 511 -20.53 4.28 1.77
C ASN A 511 -21.35 3.45 2.81
N ILE A 512 -21.56 4.07 3.98
CA ILE A 512 -22.34 3.59 5.14
C ILE A 512 -23.38 4.67 5.48
N ASP A 513 -24.62 4.27 5.75
CA ASP A 513 -25.67 5.17 6.22
C ASP A 513 -25.44 5.61 7.68
N ASN A 514 -25.82 6.85 8.02
CA ASN A 514 -25.83 7.36 9.40
C ASN A 514 -24.47 7.27 10.13
N VAL A 515 -23.35 7.48 9.42
CA VAL A 515 -22.01 7.59 10.02
C VAL A 515 -21.96 8.82 10.93
N LYS A 516 -21.76 8.59 12.24
CA LYS A 516 -21.65 9.64 13.26
C LYS A 516 -20.22 10.01 13.63
N TRP A 517 -19.28 9.10 13.37
CA TRP A 517 -17.88 9.20 13.79
C TRP A 517 -16.98 8.71 12.67
N THR A 518 -15.85 9.38 12.48
CA THR A 518 -14.89 9.05 11.41
C THR A 518 -13.46 9.05 11.88
N HIS A 519 -13.18 9.75 12.98
CA HIS A 519 -11.86 9.87 13.61
C HIS A 519 -12.04 9.47 15.07
N PHE A 520 -11.29 8.48 15.53
CA PHE A 520 -11.38 7.91 16.87
C PHE A 520 -10.13 8.26 17.67
N TYR A 521 -10.35 8.74 18.89
CA TYR A 521 -9.29 9.14 19.80
C TYR A 521 -8.88 7.96 20.66
N VAL A 522 -7.60 7.59 20.62
CA VAL A 522 -7.04 6.52 21.45
C VAL A 522 -6.14 7.10 22.54
N GLY A 523 -6.25 6.53 23.75
CA GLY A 523 -5.53 6.97 24.93
C GLY A 523 -5.08 5.82 25.82
N CYS A 524 -4.08 6.13 26.64
CA CYS A 524 -3.55 5.26 27.68
C CYS A 524 -4.21 5.57 29.03
N ILE A 525 -4.31 4.61 29.94
CA ILE A 525 -4.90 4.81 31.27
C ILE A 525 -3.84 5.13 32.33
N ASP A 526 -3.94 6.30 32.95
CA ASP A 526 -2.88 6.82 33.82
C ASP A 526 -3.04 6.37 35.28
N ASN A 527 -4.29 6.24 35.76
CA ASN A 527 -4.61 5.89 37.14
C ASN A 527 -5.17 4.46 37.30
N ARG A 528 -4.81 3.50 36.42
CA ARG A 528 -5.36 2.13 36.34
C ARG A 528 -5.60 1.45 37.70
N GLU A 529 -4.58 1.49 38.58
CA GLU A 529 -4.67 0.88 39.91
C GLU A 529 -5.66 1.58 40.84
N GLN A 530 -5.89 2.89 40.67
CA GLN A 530 -6.86 3.63 41.46
C GLN A 530 -8.30 3.28 41.04
N VAL A 531 -8.54 3.19 39.73
CA VAL A 531 -9.81 2.71 39.17
C VAL A 531 -10.11 1.29 39.69
N LYS A 532 -9.14 0.37 39.56
CA LYS A 532 -9.30 -1.05 39.97
C LYS A 532 -9.47 -1.26 41.49
N ARG A 533 -9.05 -0.32 42.35
CA ARG A 533 -9.04 -0.50 43.81
C ARG A 533 -10.06 0.37 44.56
N TRP A 534 -10.42 1.53 44.02
CA TRP A 534 -11.21 2.55 44.72
C TRP A 534 -12.34 3.16 43.88
N ASP A 535 -12.62 2.59 42.69
CA ASP A 535 -13.66 3.09 41.76
C ASP A 535 -13.47 4.57 41.40
N ALA A 536 -12.20 4.99 41.32
CA ALA A 536 -11.82 6.36 40.98
C ALA A 536 -12.14 6.67 39.51
N THR A 537 -12.51 7.91 39.22
CA THR A 537 -12.72 8.41 37.85
C THR A 537 -11.49 8.09 36.98
N PRO A 538 -11.61 7.35 35.87
CA PRO A 538 -10.48 7.01 35.02
C PRO A 538 -9.89 8.24 34.33
N GLU A 539 -8.58 8.40 34.46
CA GLU A 539 -7.79 9.43 33.80
C GLU A 539 -7.06 8.82 32.60
N PHE A 540 -7.18 9.45 31.43
CA PHE A 540 -6.55 8.99 30.19
C PHE A 540 -5.72 10.07 29.51
N THR A 541 -4.48 9.75 29.16
CA THR A 541 -3.64 10.56 28.27
C THR A 541 -3.90 10.17 26.82
N VAL A 542 -4.35 11.14 26.02
CA VAL A 542 -4.72 10.98 24.61
C VAL A 542 -3.48 11.04 23.73
N ILE A 543 -3.16 9.95 23.03
CA ILE A 543 -1.88 9.80 22.32
C ILE A 543 -1.99 9.98 20.79
N ASN A 544 -3.07 9.51 20.18
CA ASN A 544 -3.20 9.41 18.72
C ASN A 544 -4.67 9.49 18.29
N VAL A 545 -4.88 9.81 17.02
CA VAL A 545 -6.18 9.75 16.35
C VAL A 545 -6.08 8.74 15.22
N VAL A 546 -7.06 7.85 15.08
CA VAL A 546 -7.12 6.82 14.02
C VAL A 546 -8.44 6.81 13.28
N GLU A 547 -8.40 6.36 12.04
CA GLU A 547 -9.57 6.03 11.24
C GLU A 547 -9.77 4.51 11.23
N LEU A 548 -11.02 4.05 11.16
CA LEU A 548 -11.34 2.64 10.93
C LEU A 548 -11.56 2.39 9.44
N ASN A 549 -11.15 1.23 8.91
CA ASN A 549 -11.63 0.81 7.60
C ASN A 549 -13.14 0.54 7.62
N GLU A 550 -13.78 0.45 6.45
CA GLU A 550 -15.23 0.32 6.34
C GLU A 550 -15.80 -0.88 7.13
N ALA A 551 -15.16 -2.05 7.04
CA ALA A 551 -15.62 -3.26 7.73
C ALA A 551 -15.51 -3.12 9.26
N MET A 552 -14.42 -2.53 9.75
CA MET A 552 -14.22 -2.26 11.17
C MET A 552 -15.19 -1.17 11.68
N LEU A 553 -15.48 -0.14 10.88
CA LEU A 553 -16.44 0.90 11.24
C LEU A 553 -17.87 0.35 11.32
N LYS A 554 -18.30 -0.48 10.37
CA LYS A 554 -19.56 -1.24 10.44
C LYS A 554 -19.62 -2.09 11.71
N THR A 555 -18.56 -2.83 11.99
CA THR A 555 -18.45 -3.69 13.18
C THR A 555 -18.54 -2.88 14.48
N PHE A 556 -17.84 -1.74 14.57
CA PHE A 556 -17.91 -0.83 15.71
C PHE A 556 -19.33 -0.27 15.92
N MET A 557 -19.94 0.24 14.86
CA MET A 557 -21.29 0.81 14.89
C MET A 557 -22.38 -0.22 15.24
N SER A 558 -22.20 -1.49 14.87
CA SER A 558 -23.18 -2.56 15.14
C SER A 558 -22.96 -3.30 16.47
N CYS A 559 -21.72 -3.49 16.91
CA CYS A 559 -21.39 -4.40 18.01
C CYS A 559 -20.90 -3.70 19.28
N THR A 560 -20.30 -2.50 19.18
CA THR A 560 -19.68 -1.83 20.34
C THR A 560 -20.68 -1.00 21.14
N ASN A 561 -21.68 -0.38 20.48
CA ASN A 561 -22.70 0.48 21.09
C ASN A 561 -22.17 1.42 22.20
N PRO A 562 -21.14 2.25 21.93
CA PRO A 562 -20.53 3.10 22.94
C PRO A 562 -21.49 4.19 23.43
N LYS A 563 -21.21 4.76 24.60
CA LYS A 563 -22.03 5.79 25.26
C LYS A 563 -21.44 7.20 25.03
N PRO A 564 -21.86 7.95 23.99
CA PRO A 564 -21.34 9.29 23.73
C PRO A 564 -21.96 10.35 24.66
N VAL A 565 -21.12 11.26 25.15
CA VAL A 565 -21.49 12.55 25.73
C VAL A 565 -20.74 13.67 25.00
N SER A 566 -21.22 14.92 25.07
CA SER A 566 -20.42 16.04 24.55
C SER A 566 -19.16 16.23 25.41
N VAL A 567 -18.09 16.78 24.83
CA VAL A 567 -16.79 16.89 25.52
C VAL A 567 -16.89 17.78 26.76
N GLU A 568 -17.72 18.82 26.70
CA GLU A 568 -18.02 19.76 27.79
C GLU A 568 -18.96 19.17 28.85
N GLY A 569 -19.67 18.09 28.52
CA GLY A 569 -20.58 17.38 29.41
C GLY A 569 -19.99 16.10 30.01
N ASN A 570 -18.72 15.81 29.74
CA ASN A 570 -18.05 14.62 30.25
C ASN A 570 -17.60 14.80 31.70
N VAL A 571 -18.14 13.95 32.58
CA VAL A 571 -17.77 13.86 34.00
C VAL A 571 -17.28 12.47 34.41
N GLU A 572 -17.45 11.47 33.54
CA GLU A 572 -17.17 10.05 33.83
C GLU A 572 -15.72 9.67 33.50
N THR A 573 -15.06 10.41 32.61
CA THR A 573 -13.64 10.21 32.27
C THR A 573 -12.90 11.55 32.23
N LYS A 574 -11.65 11.59 32.70
CA LYS A 574 -10.80 12.77 32.63
C LYS A 574 -9.80 12.61 31.49
N LEU A 575 -9.85 13.50 30.50
CA LEU A 575 -9.07 13.39 29.27
C LEU A 575 -7.95 14.42 29.23
N ILE A 576 -6.70 13.92 29.31
CA ILE A 576 -5.49 14.72 29.20
C ILE A 576 -5.09 14.73 27.73
N PHE A 577 -5.41 15.83 27.05
CA PHE A 577 -4.93 16.05 25.68
C PHE A 577 -3.45 16.42 25.72
N ALA A 578 -2.59 15.44 25.42
CA ALA A 578 -1.19 15.70 25.15
C ALA A 578 -1.06 16.63 23.92
N ALA A 579 -0.03 17.47 23.91
CA ALA A 579 0.13 18.49 22.87
C ALA A 579 0.22 17.87 21.47
N GLY A 580 -0.43 18.48 20.48
CA GLY A 580 -0.43 17.96 19.11
C GLY A 580 -1.46 18.65 18.23
N ALA A 581 -1.15 18.79 16.93
CA ALA A 581 -2.02 19.43 15.96
C ALA A 581 -3.15 18.48 15.50
N GLN A 582 -4.19 18.33 16.31
CA GLN A 582 -5.39 17.57 15.97
C GLN A 582 -6.14 18.26 14.82
N THR A 583 -6.38 17.54 13.72
CA THR A 583 -6.89 18.10 12.45
C THR A 583 -8.41 18.18 12.38
N ILE A 584 -9.10 17.26 13.06
CA ILE A 584 -10.54 17.24 13.29
C ILE A 584 -10.75 17.33 14.81
N PRO A 585 -11.64 18.18 15.33
CA PRO A 585 -11.89 18.26 16.77
C PRO A 585 -12.66 17.03 17.27
N MET A 586 -12.37 16.62 18.50
CA MET A 586 -13.22 15.69 19.23
C MET A 586 -14.55 16.36 19.54
N THR A 587 -15.67 15.72 19.19
CA THR A 587 -17.03 16.24 19.40
C THR A 587 -17.81 15.42 20.42
N VAL A 588 -17.40 14.18 20.69
CA VAL A 588 -17.92 13.36 21.80
C VAL A 588 -16.79 12.70 22.57
N ALA A 589 -16.97 12.58 23.89
CA ALA A 589 -16.25 11.61 24.71
C ALA A 589 -17.11 10.35 24.87
N PHE A 590 -16.49 9.21 25.10
CA PHE A 590 -17.16 7.97 25.47
C PHE A 590 -17.02 7.74 26.98
N THR A 591 -18.14 7.63 27.71
CA THR A 591 -18.13 7.43 29.16
C THR A 591 -17.77 6.01 29.58
N ASP A 592 -17.80 5.09 28.63
CA ASP A 592 -17.43 3.68 28.76
C ASP A 592 -16.54 3.33 27.56
N PRO A 593 -15.22 3.65 27.62
CA PRO A 593 -14.33 3.58 26.47
C PRO A 593 -14.15 2.15 25.92
N PRO A 594 -14.47 1.90 24.62
CA PRO A 594 -14.13 0.65 23.95
C PRO A 594 -12.62 0.41 23.87
N VAL A 595 -12.20 -0.83 23.56
CA VAL A 595 -10.78 -1.20 23.45
C VAL A 595 -10.39 -1.52 22.02
N PHE A 596 -9.30 -0.92 21.54
CA PHE A 596 -8.64 -1.23 20.27
C PHE A 596 -7.25 -1.83 20.53
N ASP A 597 -6.97 -2.97 19.91
CA ASP A 597 -5.60 -3.47 19.74
C ASP A 597 -4.94 -2.68 18.61
N MET A 598 -3.79 -2.07 18.89
CA MET A 598 -3.14 -1.09 18.03
C MET A 598 -1.81 -1.61 17.49
N ARG A 599 -1.57 -1.32 16.21
CA ARG A 599 -0.29 -1.51 15.53
C ARG A 599 0.31 -0.16 15.14
N CYS A 600 1.62 -0.06 15.16
CA CYS A 600 2.36 1.08 14.61
C CYS A 600 3.49 0.58 13.70
N PHE A 601 3.91 1.43 12.76
CA PHE A 601 5.11 1.18 11.99
C PHE A 601 6.38 1.28 12.88
N SER A 602 6.46 2.37 13.64
CA SER A 602 7.50 2.63 14.64
C SER A 602 6.92 3.53 15.72
N PHE A 603 7.74 3.86 16.72
CA PHE A 603 7.48 5.02 17.57
C PHE A 603 8.11 6.27 16.94
N ASP A 604 7.53 7.43 17.19
CA ASP A 604 8.09 8.73 16.89
C ASP A 604 7.75 9.73 18.01
N LYS A 605 8.24 10.96 17.91
CA LYS A 605 7.77 12.04 18.76
C LYS A 605 6.98 12.99 17.90
N ALA A 606 5.70 13.19 18.20
CA ALA A 606 4.82 14.09 17.47
C ALA A 606 5.38 15.53 17.42
N GLY A 607 4.81 16.35 16.52
CA GLY A 607 5.20 17.75 16.41
C GLY A 607 4.73 18.56 17.62
N ASN A 608 5.65 19.25 18.29
CA ASN A 608 5.45 19.89 19.60
C ASN A 608 5.31 18.91 20.80
N THR A 609 5.95 17.72 20.76
CA THR A 609 6.02 16.81 21.92
C THR A 609 7.42 16.34 22.26
N ASP A 610 7.63 16.04 23.53
CA ASP A 610 8.85 15.45 24.11
C ASP A 610 8.70 13.94 24.41
N TRP A 611 7.46 13.42 24.46
CA TRP A 611 7.11 12.01 24.64
C TRP A 611 6.89 11.26 23.30
N TRP A 612 6.86 9.92 23.37
CA TRP A 612 6.72 9.01 22.23
C TRP A 612 5.27 8.67 21.87
N SER A 613 4.91 8.95 20.61
CA SER A 613 3.65 8.60 19.95
C SER A 613 3.79 7.37 19.04
N LEU A 614 2.64 6.79 18.65
CA LEU A 614 2.59 5.76 17.60
C LEU A 614 2.74 6.42 16.22
N ARG A 615 3.72 5.99 15.43
CA ARG A 615 3.90 6.42 14.04
C ARG A 615 3.15 5.50 13.08
N PHE A 616 2.38 6.10 12.17
CA PHE A 616 1.43 5.40 11.29
C PHE A 616 0.55 4.38 12.07
N PRO A 617 -0.22 4.86 13.07
CA PRO A 617 -1.06 3.99 13.89
C PRO A 617 -2.20 3.38 13.07
N SER A 618 -2.49 2.11 13.32
CA SER A 618 -3.60 1.38 12.73
C SER A 618 -4.25 0.46 13.76
N VAL A 619 -5.56 0.23 13.62
CA VAL A 619 -6.29 -0.69 14.51
C VAL A 619 -6.16 -2.10 13.94
N ALA A 620 -5.63 -3.02 14.74
CA ALA A 620 -5.51 -4.44 14.39
C ALA A 620 -6.81 -5.20 14.65
N LYS A 621 -7.41 -4.96 15.82
CA LYS A 621 -8.63 -5.62 16.28
C LYS A 621 -9.45 -4.68 17.17
N ILE A 622 -10.78 -4.76 17.05
CA ILE A 622 -11.71 -4.22 18.04
C ILE A 622 -11.95 -5.30 19.10
N HIS A 623 -11.70 -5.00 20.37
CA HIS A 623 -11.99 -5.91 21.47
C HIS A 623 -13.41 -5.74 21.99
N PHE A 624 -14.06 -6.87 22.28
CA PHE A 624 -15.37 -6.98 22.92
C PHE A 624 -15.28 -7.81 24.22
N ASP A 625 -14.08 -8.34 24.48
CA ASP A 625 -13.69 -9.27 25.53
C ASP A 625 -12.88 -8.60 26.66
N ARG A 626 -12.64 -7.28 26.57
CA ARG A 626 -11.77 -6.49 27.46
C ARG A 626 -12.35 -5.11 27.73
N GLY A 627 -12.03 -4.54 28.89
CA GLY A 627 -12.42 -3.19 29.27
C GLY A 627 -11.26 -2.20 29.24
N TYR A 628 -11.56 -0.91 29.38
CA TYR A 628 -10.55 0.14 29.56
C TYR A 628 -9.67 -0.04 30.83
N SER A 629 -10.00 -0.99 31.69
CA SER A 629 -9.19 -1.48 32.80
C SER A 629 -7.92 -2.22 32.36
N ASP A 630 -7.89 -2.71 31.12
CA ASP A 630 -6.91 -3.69 30.63
C ASP A 630 -5.96 -3.11 29.56
N VAL A 631 -6.22 -1.86 29.15
CA VAL A 631 -5.42 -1.09 28.19
C VAL A 631 -4.12 -0.61 28.82
N LEU A 632 -3.11 -0.32 27.99
CA LEU A 632 -1.78 0.16 28.39
C LEU A 632 -1.85 1.49 29.16
N SER A 633 -0.94 1.67 30.12
CA SER A 633 -0.71 2.97 30.76
C SER A 633 0.27 3.82 29.95
N PHE A 634 0.28 5.14 30.15
CA PHE A 634 1.18 6.02 29.40
C PHE A 634 2.65 5.69 29.70
N ASP A 635 2.94 5.40 30.97
CA ASP A 635 4.22 4.89 31.47
C ASP A 635 4.68 3.59 30.78
N GLU A 636 3.77 2.66 30.51
CA GLU A 636 4.05 1.42 29.78
C GLU A 636 4.32 1.70 28.30
N LEU A 637 3.52 2.55 27.65
CA LEU A 637 3.76 2.99 26.28
C LEU A 637 5.14 3.62 26.13
N GLN A 638 5.54 4.53 27.03
CA GLN A 638 6.86 5.17 26.95
C GLN A 638 7.99 4.14 27.09
N LYS A 639 7.88 3.18 28.03
CA LYS A 639 8.87 2.11 28.20
C LYS A 639 8.95 1.17 26.99
N ILE A 640 7.82 0.84 26.36
CA ILE A 640 7.77 0.05 25.12
C ILE A 640 8.45 0.82 23.98
N ALA A 641 8.18 2.12 23.85
CA ALA A 641 8.76 2.98 22.82
C ALA A 641 10.27 3.18 23.00
N GLU A 642 10.74 3.38 24.24
CA GLU A 642 12.17 3.47 24.59
C GLU A 642 12.89 2.15 24.29
N ALA A 643 12.37 1.01 24.74
CA ALA A 643 12.95 -0.30 24.43
C ALA A 643 12.97 -0.62 22.92
N ALA A 644 12.01 -0.10 22.15
CA ALA A 644 11.95 -0.27 20.70
C ALA A 644 12.87 0.69 19.91
N THR A 645 13.32 1.80 20.51
CA THR A 645 14.12 2.85 19.86
C THR A 645 15.56 2.95 20.40
N ALA A 646 15.86 2.35 21.54
CA ALA A 646 17.23 2.15 22.00
C ALA A 646 18.02 1.24 21.04
N ALA A 647 19.29 1.60 20.82
CA ALA A 647 20.25 0.75 20.12
C ALA A 647 20.82 -0.29 21.10
N PRO A 648 21.11 -1.53 20.66
CA PRO A 648 21.81 -2.52 21.49
C PRO A 648 23.25 -2.09 21.82
N GLU A 649 23.77 -2.61 22.94
CA GLU A 649 25.21 -2.77 23.13
C GLU A 649 25.60 -4.14 22.56
N LEU A 650 26.58 -4.17 21.65
CA LEU A 650 26.88 -5.23 20.68
C LEU A 650 26.98 -6.67 21.23
N GLU A 651 26.21 -7.61 20.65
CA GLU A 651 26.66 -8.99 20.35
C GLU A 651 25.77 -9.62 19.25
N ASP A 652 25.84 -9.04 18.05
CA ASP A 652 24.77 -9.01 17.04
C ASP A 652 24.28 -10.37 16.47
N SER A 653 25.03 -11.46 16.64
CA SER A 653 24.75 -12.75 15.98
C SER A 653 23.51 -13.49 16.52
N GLN A 654 23.19 -13.33 17.81
CA GLN A 654 22.07 -14.06 18.42
C GLN A 654 20.72 -13.40 18.09
N ASP A 655 20.67 -12.08 18.02
CA ASP A 655 19.45 -11.31 17.71
C ASP A 655 19.04 -11.49 16.24
N ASP A 656 20.02 -11.53 15.32
CA ASP A 656 19.78 -11.86 13.89
C ASP A 656 19.23 -13.28 13.72
N LEU A 657 19.81 -14.30 14.37
CA LEU A 657 19.28 -15.67 14.36
C LEU A 657 17.85 -15.74 14.94
N ALA A 658 17.58 -14.99 16.01
CA ALA A 658 16.24 -14.90 16.59
C ALA A 658 15.24 -14.19 15.65
N TRP A 659 15.66 -13.24 14.81
CA TRP A 659 14.81 -12.64 13.78
C TRP A 659 14.61 -13.53 12.56
N ILE A 660 15.63 -14.27 12.11
CA ILE A 660 15.50 -15.28 11.06
C ILE A 660 14.45 -16.33 11.46
N ALA A 661 14.55 -16.89 12.67
CA ALA A 661 13.58 -17.87 13.17
C ALA A 661 12.14 -17.30 13.28
N LYS A 662 11.97 -16.03 13.67
CA LYS A 662 10.66 -15.35 13.68
C LYS A 662 10.11 -15.13 12.27
N LEU A 663 10.96 -14.82 11.28
CA LEU A 663 10.57 -14.66 9.88
C LEU A 663 10.15 -16.00 9.25
N GLU A 664 10.83 -17.11 9.57
CA GLU A 664 10.45 -18.45 9.13
C GLU A 664 9.11 -18.90 9.73
N GLN A 665 8.86 -18.62 11.01
CA GLN A 665 7.57 -18.88 11.66
C GLN A 665 6.41 -18.03 11.09
N ALA A 666 6.72 -16.90 10.44
CA ALA A 666 5.72 -16.02 9.82
C ALA A 666 5.43 -16.35 8.34
N ASP A 667 6.21 -17.22 7.69
CA ASP A 667 5.98 -17.61 6.29
C ASP A 667 4.74 -18.54 6.17
N PRO A 668 3.70 -18.16 5.42
CA PRO A 668 2.48 -18.94 5.33
C PRO A 668 2.72 -20.30 4.66
N ARG A 669 2.31 -21.38 5.37
CA ARG A 669 2.57 -22.80 5.06
C ARG A 669 4.02 -23.27 5.26
N GLY A 670 4.94 -22.40 5.68
CA GLY A 670 6.34 -22.73 5.92
C GLY A 670 7.10 -23.06 4.64
N LEU A 671 8.00 -22.16 4.20
CA LEU A 671 9.08 -22.60 3.32
C LEU A 671 9.93 -23.61 4.10
N ALA A 672 10.26 -24.75 3.48
CA ALA A 672 11.10 -25.75 4.11
C ALA A 672 12.42 -25.10 4.57
N VAL A 673 12.80 -25.34 5.82
CA VAL A 673 14.02 -24.80 6.41
C VAL A 673 15.20 -25.37 5.63
N ASP A 674 15.95 -24.52 4.95
CA ASP A 674 17.15 -24.91 4.23
C ASP A 674 18.14 -25.55 5.22
N ALA A 675 18.75 -26.68 4.86
CA ALA A 675 19.54 -27.50 5.81
C ALA A 675 20.66 -26.72 6.52
N ALA A 676 21.19 -25.68 5.86
CA ALA A 676 22.16 -24.74 6.43
C ALA A 676 21.65 -24.04 7.71
N THR A 677 20.37 -23.66 7.79
CA THR A 677 19.77 -23.03 8.98
C THR A 677 19.62 -24.00 10.15
N GLN A 678 19.52 -25.32 9.90
CA GLN A 678 19.42 -26.31 10.99
C GLN A 678 20.77 -26.58 11.67
N LEU A 679 21.90 -26.33 10.98
CA LEU A 679 23.24 -26.52 11.56
C LEU A 679 23.59 -25.52 12.68
N THR A 680 22.84 -24.41 12.81
CA THR A 680 22.99 -23.42 13.90
C THR A 680 21.89 -23.50 14.96
N ALA A 681 20.90 -24.39 14.83
CA ALA A 681 19.70 -24.41 15.68
C ALA A 681 19.73 -25.41 16.86
N THR A 682 20.83 -26.13 17.08
CA THR A 682 20.90 -27.34 17.91
C THR A 682 21.09 -27.12 19.43
N THR A 683 20.57 -26.02 20.01
CA THR A 683 20.72 -25.70 21.44
C THR A 683 19.46 -25.19 22.18
N MET A 684 18.26 -25.23 21.58
CA MET A 684 17.01 -24.88 22.30
C MET A 684 15.91 -25.96 22.21
N PRO A 685 15.31 -26.41 23.34
CA PRO A 685 14.31 -27.47 23.33
C PRO A 685 12.90 -26.98 22.96
N THR A 686 12.31 -27.58 21.94
CA THR A 686 10.96 -27.24 21.44
C THR A 686 9.85 -27.88 22.32
N PRO A 687 8.91 -27.11 22.89
CA PRO A 687 7.79 -27.68 23.64
C PRO A 687 6.67 -28.18 22.70
N SER A 688 6.32 -29.46 22.79
CA SER A 688 5.26 -30.07 21.98
C SER A 688 3.85 -29.59 22.36
N PRO A 689 2.93 -29.38 21.40
CA PRO A 689 1.58 -28.87 21.68
C PRO A 689 0.68 -29.93 22.34
N ARG A 690 0.23 -29.66 23.56
CA ARG A 690 -0.79 -30.51 24.23
C ARG A 690 -2.19 -30.13 23.77
N ARG A 691 -2.98 -31.13 23.35
CA ARG A 691 -4.45 -31.02 23.28
C ARG A 691 -5.01 -30.81 24.70
N ALA A 692 -5.91 -29.86 24.87
CA ALA A 692 -6.69 -29.70 26.09
C ALA A 692 -8.05 -30.41 25.96
N SER A 693 -8.39 -31.22 26.96
CA SER A 693 -9.71 -31.84 27.15
C SER A 693 -10.26 -31.41 28.51
N HIS A 694 -11.56 -31.11 28.60
CA HIS A 694 -12.20 -30.65 29.83
C HIS A 694 -12.22 -31.74 30.92
N ASN A 695 -11.91 -31.39 32.18
CA ASN A 695 -12.92 -31.36 33.26
C ASN A 695 -12.38 -30.86 34.63
N SER A 696 -13.24 -30.09 35.31
CA SER A 696 -13.41 -29.80 36.76
C SER A 696 -12.36 -30.22 37.83
N SER A 697 -12.05 -29.25 38.70
CA SER A 697 -11.96 -29.30 40.20
C SER A 697 -11.08 -30.37 40.90
N ASP A 698 -10.37 -30.11 42.01
CA ASP A 698 -10.63 -29.15 43.11
C ASP A 698 -9.38 -28.85 44.00
N SER A 699 -9.52 -27.88 44.93
CA SER A 699 -8.76 -27.67 46.19
C SER A 699 -7.20 -27.65 46.25
N MET A 700 -6.63 -26.43 46.34
CA MET A 700 -5.75 -25.85 47.41
C MET A 700 -4.41 -26.53 47.89
N PRO A 701 -3.46 -25.76 48.50
CA PRO A 701 -2.00 -26.02 48.34
C PRO A 701 -1.18 -26.23 49.62
N LEU A 702 0.10 -26.65 49.49
CA LEU A 702 1.12 -26.50 50.55
C LEU A 702 2.59 -26.39 50.07
N ILE A 703 3.24 -25.30 50.49
CA ILE A 703 4.66 -25.11 50.89
C ILE A 703 5.81 -25.61 49.98
N ARG A 704 6.39 -24.66 49.22
CA ARG A 704 7.75 -24.04 49.40
C ARG A 704 9.04 -24.88 49.57
N HIS A 705 10.06 -24.42 48.82
CA HIS A 705 11.52 -24.36 49.07
C HIS A 705 12.47 -25.51 48.63
N VAL A 706 13.32 -25.12 47.65
CA VAL A 706 14.81 -25.21 47.63
C VAL A 706 15.48 -26.59 47.71
N GLY A 707 16.26 -26.89 46.67
CA GLY A 707 17.27 -27.95 46.64
C GLY A 707 17.95 -27.97 45.26
N GLU A 708 19.18 -27.47 45.16
CA GLU A 708 19.93 -27.45 43.90
C GLU A 708 20.70 -28.75 43.64
N SER A 709 21.01 -28.96 42.36
CA SER A 709 22.19 -29.65 41.83
C SER A 709 22.23 -31.20 41.75
N SER A 710 22.90 -31.62 40.66
CA SER A 710 23.91 -32.68 40.62
C SER A 710 23.51 -34.15 40.42
N LEU A 711 23.48 -34.52 39.13
CA LEU A 711 24.25 -35.63 38.52
C LEU A 711 23.84 -37.12 38.74
N ASP A 712 23.36 -37.68 37.62
CA ASP A 712 23.98 -38.79 36.85
C ASP A 712 23.50 -40.24 37.04
N ARG A 713 23.52 -40.97 35.90
CA ARG A 713 23.66 -42.44 35.68
C ARG A 713 23.07 -43.44 36.71
N SER A 714 22.32 -44.48 36.35
CA SER A 714 22.57 -45.42 35.24
C SER A 714 21.65 -46.66 35.27
N VAL A 715 21.64 -47.44 34.17
CA VAL A 715 21.65 -48.94 34.14
C VAL A 715 20.35 -49.75 34.46
N GLU A 716 19.68 -50.16 33.37
CA GLU A 716 19.51 -51.58 32.91
C GLU A 716 18.28 -52.51 33.17
N LEU A 717 17.87 -53.11 32.03
CA LEU A 717 17.54 -54.54 31.73
C LEU A 717 16.20 -55.23 32.12
N LEU A 718 15.52 -55.65 31.03
CA LEU A 718 14.86 -56.96 30.75
C LEU A 718 13.53 -57.36 31.44
N GLY A 719 12.61 -57.93 30.63
CA GLY A 719 11.30 -58.43 31.09
C GLY A 719 10.35 -59.03 30.03
N ILE A 720 10.85 -59.85 29.09
CA ILE A 720 10.06 -60.72 28.16
C ILE A 720 9.52 -61.94 28.97
N PRO A 721 8.33 -62.57 28.71
CA PRO A 721 7.65 -62.79 27.41
C PRO A 721 6.10 -62.68 27.29
N VAL A 722 5.64 -62.43 26.05
CA VAL A 722 4.73 -63.26 25.20
C VAL A 722 3.96 -64.42 25.91
N PRO A 723 2.61 -64.49 25.79
CA PRO A 723 2.02 -65.32 24.72
C PRO A 723 0.72 -64.81 24.03
N GLU A 724 0.58 -65.23 22.77
CA GLU A 724 -0.66 -65.37 21.97
C GLU A 724 -1.63 -66.44 22.57
N PRO A 725 -2.86 -66.77 22.05
CA PRO A 725 -3.34 -66.56 20.66
C PRO A 725 -4.86 -66.39 20.37
N HIS A 726 -5.18 -66.22 19.06
CA HIS A 726 -6.41 -66.73 18.37
C HIS A 726 -7.79 -66.05 18.66
N LYS A 727 -8.80 -65.99 17.76
CA LYS A 727 -9.00 -66.42 16.34
C LYS A 727 -10.33 -65.85 15.76
N VAL A 728 -10.43 -65.77 14.42
CA VAL A 728 -11.64 -66.03 13.56
C VAL A 728 -12.86 -65.07 13.60
N ALA A 729 -13.67 -64.88 12.53
CA ALA A 729 -13.47 -64.78 11.06
C ALA A 729 -14.80 -64.39 10.34
N ALA A 730 -14.70 -63.89 9.08
CA ALA A 730 -15.73 -63.92 8.02
C ALA A 730 -17.03 -63.06 8.24
N THR A 731 -17.89 -62.76 7.25
CA THR A 731 -18.06 -63.26 5.86
C THR A 731 -18.55 -62.17 4.87
N GLN A 732 -18.60 -62.50 3.57
CA GLN A 732 -18.93 -61.71 2.35
C GLN A 732 -20.43 -61.83 1.89
N PRO A 733 -20.91 -61.38 0.68
CA PRO A 733 -20.92 -60.04 0.03
C PRO A 733 -22.33 -59.61 -0.57
N PRO A 734 -22.61 -59.15 -1.85
CA PRO A 734 -23.78 -58.27 -2.17
C PRO A 734 -24.86 -58.94 -3.10
N PRO A 735 -25.19 -58.67 -4.42
CA PRO A 735 -24.74 -57.69 -5.47
C PRO A 735 -25.82 -56.96 -6.35
N THR A 736 -25.47 -55.82 -6.99
CA THR A 736 -26.01 -55.29 -8.30
C THR A 736 -27.51 -54.87 -8.43
N VAL A 737 -28.08 -54.26 -9.51
CA VAL A 737 -27.73 -54.03 -10.95
C VAL A 737 -28.15 -52.60 -11.46
N ASN A 738 -27.62 -52.21 -12.64
CA ASN A 738 -27.73 -50.95 -13.44
C ASN A 738 -28.88 -51.04 -14.53
N PRO A 739 -29.04 -50.21 -15.62
CA PRO A 739 -28.61 -48.83 -16.00
C PRO A 739 -29.71 -47.98 -16.77
N PHE A 740 -29.28 -47.07 -17.68
CA PHE A 740 -29.97 -46.24 -18.74
C PHE A 740 -30.36 -44.78 -18.36
N LYS A 741 -30.11 -43.66 -19.10
CA LYS A 741 -29.41 -43.27 -20.38
C LYS A 741 -30.29 -43.02 -21.65
N ILE A 742 -29.88 -42.03 -22.49
CA ILE A 742 -30.35 -41.66 -23.89
C ILE A 742 -31.63 -40.76 -23.98
N SER A 743 -31.78 -39.69 -24.79
CA SER A 743 -30.85 -38.82 -25.58
C SER A 743 -31.52 -37.60 -26.31
N PHE A 744 -30.68 -36.64 -26.76
CA PHE A 744 -30.75 -35.80 -27.99
C PHE A 744 -31.64 -34.52 -28.15
N LEU A 745 -30.99 -33.58 -28.89
CA LEU A 745 -31.32 -32.29 -29.51
C LEU A 745 -32.19 -32.42 -30.81
N PRO A 746 -32.46 -31.37 -31.67
CA PRO A 746 -32.19 -29.91 -31.59
C PRO A 746 -33.37 -28.97 -32.06
N ASN A 747 -33.11 -27.64 -32.03
CA ASN A 747 -33.12 -26.72 -33.21
C ASN A 747 -34.12 -25.53 -33.35
N ASP A 748 -33.52 -24.33 -33.46
CA ASP A 748 -33.67 -23.32 -34.53
C ASP A 748 -34.72 -22.17 -34.59
N LYS A 749 -34.25 -21.09 -35.25
CA LYS A 749 -34.93 -20.09 -36.10
C LYS A 749 -35.85 -18.97 -35.54
N ARG A 750 -35.16 -17.83 -35.29
CA ARG A 750 -35.19 -16.58 -36.12
C ARG A 750 -36.11 -15.37 -35.79
N LYS A 751 -35.42 -14.21 -35.79
CA LYS A 751 -35.76 -12.88 -36.37
C LYS A 751 -36.57 -11.84 -35.55
N ARG A 752 -35.92 -10.68 -35.35
CA ARG A 752 -36.25 -9.32 -35.87
C ARG A 752 -37.72 -8.86 -35.85
N ALA A 753 -38.07 -7.62 -35.44
CA ALA A 753 -37.25 -6.46 -35.07
C ALA A 753 -38.07 -5.32 -34.42
N VAL A 754 -37.38 -4.19 -34.13
CA VAL A 754 -37.88 -2.80 -34.05
C VAL A 754 -38.62 -2.37 -32.76
N SER A 755 -38.13 -1.25 -32.23
CA SER A 755 -38.57 -0.43 -31.09
C SER A 755 -39.61 0.63 -31.54
N PRO A 756 -40.01 1.67 -30.75
CA PRO A 756 -39.70 1.95 -29.35
C PRO A 756 -40.97 2.17 -28.46
N PRO A 757 -41.31 3.35 -27.87
CA PRO A 757 -41.54 3.41 -26.42
C PRO A 757 -42.91 4.00 -26.00
N ILE A 758 -43.17 4.08 -24.69
CA ILE A 758 -43.60 5.30 -23.93
C ILE A 758 -44.09 4.92 -22.51
N PHE A 759 -43.92 5.83 -21.55
CA PHE A 759 -44.40 5.74 -20.16
C PHE A 759 -45.94 5.74 -20.08
N PHE A 760 -46.53 5.27 -18.97
CA PHE A 760 -47.28 6.15 -18.05
C PHE A 760 -47.75 5.44 -16.76
N SER A 761 -47.94 6.23 -15.71
CA SER A 761 -48.33 5.83 -14.35
C SER A 761 -49.85 5.56 -14.21
N PRO A 762 -50.30 4.86 -13.15
CA PRO A 762 -51.58 4.16 -13.16
C PRO A 762 -52.78 4.96 -12.65
N SER A 763 -53.99 4.43 -12.88
CA SER A 763 -55.20 4.83 -12.16
C SER A 763 -56.03 3.62 -11.69
N LYS A 764 -56.75 3.79 -10.58
CA LYS A 764 -57.54 2.75 -9.89
C LYS A 764 -58.95 2.63 -10.51
N LYS A 765 -59.68 1.53 -10.24
CA LYS A 765 -61.00 1.58 -9.54
C LYS A 765 -61.72 0.22 -9.34
N HIS A 766 -62.34 0.11 -8.16
CA HIS A 766 -63.73 -0.34 -7.86
C HIS A 766 -64.12 -1.79 -7.44
N ARG A 767 -64.84 -1.78 -6.30
CA ARG A 767 -66.00 -2.61 -5.87
C ARG A 767 -65.78 -4.07 -5.41
N ALA A 768 -66.56 -4.61 -4.45
CA ALA A 768 -67.45 -4.05 -3.40
C ALA A 768 -68.02 -5.21 -2.51
N VAL A 769 -68.95 -4.87 -1.57
CA VAL A 769 -69.93 -5.76 -0.89
C VAL A 769 -69.36 -6.60 0.27
N SER A 770 -69.99 -6.77 1.47
CA SER A 770 -71.06 -6.03 2.21
C SER A 770 -71.12 -6.57 3.67
N ILE A 771 -71.17 -5.72 4.72
CA ILE A 771 -72.34 -5.39 5.60
C ILE A 771 -72.63 -6.39 6.77
N ASN A 772 -73.17 -5.85 7.88
CA ASN A 772 -73.73 -6.48 9.10
C ASN A 772 -72.77 -7.06 10.17
N GLU A 773 -73.07 -6.98 11.49
CA GLU A 773 -73.92 -6.04 12.29
C GLU A 773 -73.58 -6.17 13.80
N THR A 774 -73.97 -5.19 14.64
CA THR A 774 -74.20 -5.19 16.14
C THR A 774 -73.48 -6.21 17.08
N SER A 775 -73.03 -5.92 18.31
CA SER A 775 -73.67 -5.09 19.36
C SER A 775 -72.83 -4.97 20.67
N ARG A 776 -72.93 -3.81 21.35
CA ARG A 776 -73.06 -3.61 22.82
C ARG A 776 -72.10 -4.27 23.86
N ARG A 777 -71.35 -3.36 24.54
CA ARG A 777 -71.46 -2.97 25.99
C ARG A 777 -70.54 -3.56 27.10
N ASP A 778 -70.26 -2.63 28.03
CA ASP A 778 -69.98 -2.74 29.49
C ASP A 778 -68.72 -3.53 29.96
N ALA A 779 -68.08 -3.26 31.11
CA ALA A 779 -67.88 -2.03 31.91
C ALA A 779 -66.77 -2.23 32.99
N SER A 780 -66.37 -1.14 33.66
CA SER A 780 -65.67 -1.05 34.97
C SER A 780 -64.21 -1.58 35.15
N SER A 781 -63.32 -0.63 35.43
CA SER A 781 -62.25 -0.61 36.47
C SER A 781 -61.86 -1.87 37.25
N HIS A 782 -60.55 -2.12 37.37
CA HIS A 782 -59.79 -1.66 38.56
C HIS A 782 -58.26 -1.60 38.32
N MET A 783 -57.53 -0.88 39.19
CA MET A 783 -56.06 -0.85 39.23
C MET A 783 -55.51 -1.97 40.11
N LEU A 784 -54.35 -2.55 39.71
CA LEU A 784 -53.29 -3.06 40.61
C LEU A 784 -52.00 -3.34 39.79
N GLN A 785 -50.85 -3.31 40.47
CA GLN A 785 -49.53 -3.74 39.98
C GLN A 785 -48.99 -4.85 40.92
N PRO A 786 -47.80 -5.43 40.69
CA PRO A 786 -47.35 -6.10 39.47
C PRO A 786 -46.79 -7.51 39.76
N GLU A 787 -46.92 -8.46 38.84
CA GLU A 787 -46.18 -9.74 38.92
C GLU A 787 -45.49 -10.06 37.59
N SER A 788 -44.34 -10.75 37.68
CA SER A 788 -43.49 -11.12 36.55
C SER A 788 -43.21 -12.62 36.54
N PRO A 789 -43.35 -13.31 35.39
CA PRO A 789 -42.88 -14.67 35.23
C PRO A 789 -41.64 -14.75 34.31
N THR A 790 -40.50 -14.99 34.95
CA THR A 790 -39.45 -15.98 34.61
C THR A 790 -39.25 -16.40 33.13
N ARG A 791 -37.99 -16.29 32.66
CA ARG A 791 -37.52 -16.78 31.35
C ARG A 791 -37.66 -18.30 31.20
N ARG A 792 -37.91 -18.77 29.97
CA ARG A 792 -37.58 -20.14 29.55
C ARG A 792 -36.11 -20.23 29.10
N ALA A 793 -35.51 -21.41 29.20
CA ALA A 793 -34.16 -21.69 28.69
C ALA A 793 -34.17 -21.95 27.18
N LEU A 794 -33.08 -21.60 26.49
CA LEU A 794 -32.89 -21.97 25.07
C LEU A 794 -32.39 -23.41 24.97
N GLY A 795 -33.34 -24.34 24.80
CA GLY A 795 -33.09 -25.72 24.38
C GLY A 795 -34.10 -26.28 23.37
N GLU A 796 -35.21 -25.57 23.13
CA GLU A 796 -36.39 -26.08 22.40
C GLU A 796 -37.02 -25.03 21.48
N ILE A 797 -36.32 -24.59 20.41
CA ILE A 797 -36.95 -23.92 19.27
C ILE A 797 -36.31 -24.46 17.98
N ASP A 798 -37.16 -25.01 17.09
CA ASP A 798 -36.76 -25.59 15.81
C ASP A 798 -36.53 -24.52 14.71
N GLY A 799 -35.59 -24.79 13.82
CA GLY A 799 -35.01 -23.86 12.85
C GLY A 799 -35.75 -23.76 11.51
N ASN A 800 -37.09 -23.68 11.49
CA ASN A 800 -37.84 -23.40 10.26
C ASN A 800 -39.18 -22.70 10.51
N SER A 801 -39.19 -21.36 10.50
CA SER A 801 -40.43 -20.57 10.42
C SER A 801 -40.17 -19.23 9.73
N VAL A 802 -40.84 -18.98 8.60
CA VAL A 802 -40.72 -17.74 7.82
C VAL A 802 -41.73 -16.72 8.32
N GLN A 803 -41.27 -15.53 8.72
CA GLN A 803 -42.15 -14.38 8.96
C GLN A 803 -41.62 -13.11 8.26
N VAL A 804 -42.55 -12.34 7.71
CA VAL A 804 -42.31 -11.17 6.85
C VAL A 804 -42.80 -9.91 7.57
N PRO A 805 -42.07 -8.78 7.53
CA PRO A 805 -42.36 -7.63 8.39
C PRO A 805 -43.62 -6.85 7.95
N ARG A 806 -44.29 -6.22 8.93
CA ARG A 806 -45.37 -5.25 8.69
C ARG A 806 -44.95 -3.83 9.04
N VAL A 807 -45.10 -2.94 8.07
CA VAL A 807 -45.03 -1.48 8.22
C VAL A 807 -46.41 -0.94 8.62
N SER A 808 -46.45 0.09 9.46
CA SER A 808 -47.66 0.81 9.87
C SER A 808 -47.43 2.32 9.74
N GLY A 809 -48.39 3.08 9.18
CA GLY A 809 -48.22 4.50 8.85
C GLY A 809 -49.37 5.42 9.31
N SER A 810 -49.01 6.37 10.18
CA SER A 810 -49.44 7.80 10.19
C SER A 810 -50.91 8.24 10.02
N HIS A 811 -51.44 8.89 11.09
CA HIS A 811 -52.30 10.10 11.09
C HIS A 811 -53.75 9.98 10.52
N PRO A 812 -54.66 10.99 10.65
CA PRO A 812 -54.51 12.39 11.11
C PRO A 812 -55.63 12.97 12.05
N THR A 813 -55.72 14.32 12.10
CA THR A 813 -56.89 15.24 12.30
C THR A 813 -57.37 15.75 13.68
N ASP A 814 -57.21 17.07 13.83
CA ASP A 814 -58.19 18.13 14.21
C ASP A 814 -58.49 18.59 15.67
N CYS A 815 -58.51 19.93 15.82
CA CYS A 815 -58.98 20.75 16.96
C CYS A 815 -60.49 21.05 16.82
N PRO A 816 -61.23 21.63 17.82
CA PRO A 816 -61.20 23.08 18.10
C PRO A 816 -61.49 23.45 19.61
N PRO A 817 -62.19 24.54 20.02
CA PRO A 817 -61.54 25.82 20.36
C PRO A 817 -62.00 26.46 21.72
N LYS A 818 -61.38 27.57 22.14
CA LYS A 818 -62.06 28.76 22.74
C LYS A 818 -61.13 29.98 22.88
N SER A 819 -61.69 31.13 23.29
CA SER A 819 -61.13 32.48 23.08
C SER A 819 -61.44 33.47 24.22
N GLN A 820 -60.94 34.72 24.08
CA GLN A 820 -61.11 35.90 24.95
C GLN A 820 -60.22 35.91 26.23
N ASN A 821 -59.77 37.06 26.75
CA ASN A 821 -60.16 38.45 26.49
C ASN A 821 -59.04 39.49 26.83
N GLN A 822 -58.94 40.58 26.05
CA GLN A 822 -58.68 42.00 26.47
C GLN A 822 -57.40 42.39 27.29
N ASN A 823 -56.85 43.62 27.33
CA ASN A 823 -57.27 44.96 26.85
C ASN A 823 -56.07 45.98 26.80
N PHE A 824 -56.20 47.07 26.00
CA PHE A 824 -55.56 48.43 26.12
C PHE A 824 -54.01 48.59 26.28
N SER A 825 -53.30 49.67 25.85
CA SER A 825 -53.61 50.88 25.05
C SER A 825 -52.33 51.52 24.44
N ASN A 826 -52.50 52.40 23.43
CA ASN A 826 -51.50 53.26 22.73
C ASN A 826 -51.54 54.73 23.29
N PRO A 827 -50.92 55.83 22.73
CA PRO A 827 -50.06 56.05 21.53
C PRO A 827 -48.84 57.04 21.69
N SER A 828 -48.21 57.41 20.55
CA SER A 828 -47.51 58.70 20.24
C SER A 828 -46.02 58.86 20.65
N MET A 829 -44.99 59.05 19.79
CA MET A 829 -44.68 59.91 18.60
C MET A 829 -44.02 61.27 18.91
N GLY A 830 -42.81 61.52 18.34
CA GLY A 830 -42.13 62.83 18.34
C GLY A 830 -40.63 62.84 17.93
N ASN A 831 -40.28 63.47 16.81
CA ASN A 831 -38.94 63.96 16.37
C ASN A 831 -38.96 65.53 16.43
N PRO A 832 -38.01 66.37 15.91
CA PRO A 832 -36.73 66.15 15.19
C PRO A 832 -35.52 67.07 15.58
N GLU A 833 -34.37 66.90 14.89
CA GLU A 833 -33.31 67.90 14.49
C GLU A 833 -32.62 68.87 15.51
N LYS A 834 -31.47 69.57 15.29
CA LYS A 834 -30.17 69.40 14.55
C LYS A 834 -29.46 70.77 14.35
N ASP A 835 -28.25 71.04 14.88
CA ASP A 835 -27.29 72.01 14.28
C ASP A 835 -25.84 72.08 14.88
N LYS A 836 -24.94 72.84 14.19
CA LYS A 836 -23.53 73.36 14.40
C LYS A 836 -22.91 73.39 15.82
N GLY A 837 -21.59 73.54 16.08
CA GLY A 837 -20.35 73.89 15.32
C GLY A 837 -19.20 74.26 16.33
N GLU A 838 -18.03 74.91 16.10
CA GLU A 838 -17.19 75.41 14.98
C GLU A 838 -15.71 75.66 15.46
N HIS A 839 -14.69 75.81 14.57
CA HIS A 839 -13.34 76.45 14.76
C HIS A 839 -12.30 75.88 15.80
N GLN A 840 -10.95 76.08 15.76
CA GLN A 840 -9.94 76.38 14.70
C GLN A 840 -8.47 76.04 15.14
N GLN A 841 -7.54 76.07 14.17
CA GLN A 841 -6.07 76.40 14.17
C GLN A 841 -5.43 77.11 15.42
N GLU A 842 -4.10 77.10 15.70
CA GLU A 842 -2.86 76.53 15.07
C GLU A 842 -1.61 76.81 15.97
N SER A 843 -0.53 76.00 15.91
CA SER A 843 0.91 76.38 16.11
C SER A 843 1.86 75.15 16.26
N GLY A 844 3.18 75.36 16.07
CA GLY A 844 4.21 74.29 16.04
C GLY A 844 4.97 74.02 17.35
N ALA A 845 6.09 73.26 17.36
CA ALA A 845 6.93 72.87 16.23
C ALA A 845 7.85 71.63 16.48
N ASN A 846 8.50 71.20 15.39
CA ASN A 846 9.74 70.39 15.27
C ASN A 846 9.73 68.85 15.52
N ARG A 847 10.09 68.13 14.44
CA ARG A 847 10.98 66.95 14.30
C ARG A 847 11.15 66.03 15.54
N SER A 848 10.99 64.71 15.43
CA SER A 848 11.66 63.85 14.45
C SER A 848 10.93 62.53 14.15
N THR A 849 11.42 61.76 13.18
CA THR A 849 10.85 60.48 12.72
C THR A 849 11.18 59.30 13.63
N GLU A 850 10.16 58.52 14.01
CA GLU A 850 10.27 57.07 14.27
C GLU A 850 9.07 56.33 13.67
N SER A 851 9.27 55.06 13.30
CA SER A 851 8.28 54.22 12.60
C SER A 851 7.83 53.06 13.47
N SER A 852 6.56 53.04 13.88
CA SER A 852 5.96 51.95 14.65
C SER A 852 5.12 51.02 13.76
N SER A 853 5.56 49.77 13.64
CA SER A 853 4.81 48.69 13.00
C SER A 853 3.81 48.06 13.98
N SER A 854 2.55 47.91 13.55
CA SER A 854 1.55 47.12 14.28
C SER A 854 1.33 45.77 13.60
N SER A 855 1.37 44.69 14.38
CA SER A 855 1.26 43.30 13.93
C SER A 855 -0.19 42.79 13.94
N PRO A 856 -0.64 42.04 12.92
CA PRO A 856 -1.89 41.27 12.97
C PRO A 856 -1.73 39.92 13.71
N SER A 857 -2.86 39.32 14.08
CA SER A 857 -2.94 38.13 14.95
C SER A 857 -2.58 36.79 14.31
N LEU A 858 -2.23 35.82 15.15
CA LEU A 858 -1.82 34.45 14.81
C LEU A 858 -2.97 33.43 14.78
N HIS A 859 -2.65 32.23 14.28
CA HIS A 859 -3.40 30.95 14.37
C HIS A 859 -4.78 30.84 13.71
N ASP A 860 -4.81 30.30 12.48
CA ASP A 860 -5.54 29.07 12.12
C ASP A 860 -5.06 28.58 10.74
N SER A 861 -4.11 27.64 10.69
CA SER A 861 -3.50 27.14 9.42
C SER A 861 -2.70 25.84 9.58
N ALA A 862 -3.29 24.79 10.17
CA ALA A 862 -2.74 23.44 10.07
C ALA A 862 -3.01 22.87 8.66
N ILE A 863 -2.11 23.15 7.69
CA ILE A 863 -2.23 22.59 6.34
C ILE A 863 -1.80 21.13 6.37
N VAL A 864 -2.78 20.23 6.40
CA VAL A 864 -2.58 18.81 6.14
C VAL A 864 -2.03 18.65 4.73
N ILE A 865 -0.77 18.19 4.64
CA ILE A 865 -0.32 17.44 3.47
C ILE A 865 -0.77 16.00 3.77
N PRO A 866 -1.70 15.41 3.00
CA PRO A 866 -2.00 13.99 3.16
C PRO A 866 -0.76 13.20 2.77
N ASP A 867 -0.24 12.39 3.69
CA ASP A 867 0.76 11.38 3.39
C ASP A 867 0.11 10.32 2.51
N SER A 868 0.24 10.53 1.20
CA SER A 868 -0.32 9.71 0.14
C SER A 868 0.48 8.40 0.06
N GLU A 869 0.18 7.50 0.99
CA GLU A 869 0.13 6.05 0.78
C GLU A 869 -1.33 5.67 0.45
N ASP A 870 -1.98 6.43 -0.44
CA ASP A 870 -3.12 5.94 -1.21
C ASP A 870 -2.59 4.76 -2.05
N GLU A 871 -2.84 3.56 -1.55
CA GLU A 871 -2.55 2.30 -2.22
C GLU A 871 -3.86 1.61 -2.54
N ASP A 872 -4.04 1.31 -3.82
CA ASP A 872 -5.16 0.53 -4.33
C ASP A 872 -4.99 -0.92 -3.84
N ASP A 873 -5.64 -1.28 -2.72
CA ASP A 873 -5.63 -2.61 -2.11
C ASP A 873 -6.58 -3.58 -2.86
N ASP A 874 -6.36 -3.68 -4.19
CA ASP A 874 -7.12 -4.52 -5.12
C ASP A 874 -6.92 -6.00 -4.77
N THR A 875 -7.85 -6.54 -3.99
CA THR A 875 -7.90 -7.92 -3.52
C THR A 875 -8.68 -8.80 -4.49
N ASP A 876 -8.07 -9.12 -5.65
CA ASP A 876 -8.69 -9.94 -6.71
C ASP A 876 -8.27 -11.42 -6.67
N ASP A 877 -8.93 -12.19 -5.78
CA ASP A 877 -8.78 -13.64 -5.64
C ASP A 877 -9.51 -14.39 -6.78
N ASN A 878 -8.94 -14.41 -7.99
CA ASN A 878 -9.53 -15.12 -9.16
C ASN A 878 -8.51 -15.81 -10.10
N VAL A 879 -7.64 -16.66 -9.57
CA VAL A 879 -6.78 -17.55 -10.40
C VAL A 879 -7.63 -18.64 -11.08
N THR A 880 -8.24 -18.29 -12.22
CA THR A 880 -9.06 -19.21 -13.02
C THR A 880 -8.18 -20.17 -13.82
N VAL A 881 -7.99 -21.39 -13.31
CA VAL A 881 -7.29 -22.46 -14.04
C VAL A 881 -8.13 -22.92 -15.24
N SER A 882 -7.64 -22.70 -16.46
CA SER A 882 -8.25 -23.21 -17.71
C SER A 882 -7.31 -24.16 -18.45
N SER A 883 -7.44 -25.46 -18.19
CA SER A 883 -6.83 -26.52 -18.98
C SER A 883 -7.71 -26.90 -20.17
N SER A 884 -7.12 -27.04 -21.37
CA SER A 884 -7.81 -27.52 -22.58
C SER A 884 -6.80 -27.93 -23.69
N PRO A 885 -7.20 -28.75 -24.69
CA PRO A 885 -6.44 -30.00 -24.92
C PRO A 885 -5.88 -30.20 -26.35
N LEU A 886 -5.31 -31.39 -26.55
CA LEU A 886 -4.67 -31.89 -27.78
C LEU A 886 -5.64 -32.17 -28.96
N ALA A 887 -5.32 -31.61 -30.13
CA ALA A 887 -5.50 -32.20 -31.48
C ALA A 887 -4.51 -31.46 -32.42
N ARG A 888 -3.58 -32.08 -33.16
CA ARG A 888 -3.61 -33.10 -34.23
C ARG A 888 -4.12 -32.61 -35.59
N GLU A 889 -3.40 -33.05 -36.63
CA GLU A 889 -3.65 -32.90 -38.08
C GLU A 889 -3.45 -31.44 -38.62
N ASP A 890 -2.76 -31.20 -39.75
CA ASP A 890 -2.02 -32.14 -40.61
C ASP A 890 -0.90 -31.49 -41.46
N ASN A 891 -0.05 -32.35 -42.05
CA ASN A 891 0.88 -32.18 -43.19
C ASN A 891 1.28 -30.78 -43.70
N GLU A 892 2.59 -30.54 -43.83
CA GLU A 892 3.22 -30.47 -45.16
C GLU A 892 4.70 -30.91 -45.13
N ARG A 893 5.24 -31.36 -46.28
CA ARG A 893 6.60 -31.92 -46.40
C ARG A 893 7.54 -31.00 -47.16
N ILE A 894 8.81 -30.96 -46.77
CA ILE A 894 9.93 -30.80 -47.70
C ILE A 894 10.91 -31.96 -47.43
N GLU A 895 11.42 -32.53 -48.52
CA GLU A 895 12.31 -33.70 -48.52
C GLU A 895 13.77 -33.25 -48.46
N ASP A 896 14.63 -34.04 -47.82
CA ASP A 896 16.05 -34.09 -48.18
C ASP A 896 16.66 -35.48 -47.86
N GLN A 897 17.77 -35.82 -48.50
CA GLN A 897 18.09 -37.22 -48.83
C GLN A 897 19.04 -37.94 -47.85
N GLU A 898 18.80 -39.24 -47.63
CA GLU A 898 19.74 -40.15 -46.97
C GLU A 898 20.92 -40.52 -47.90
N TYR A 899 22.11 -40.64 -47.33
CA TYR A 899 23.23 -41.44 -47.88
C TYR A 899 23.83 -42.30 -46.75
N PRO A 900 24.47 -43.45 -47.07
CA PRO A 900 24.24 -44.68 -46.30
C PRO A 900 25.19 -44.95 -45.13
N ASN A 901 24.71 -45.79 -44.20
CA ASN A 901 25.46 -46.36 -43.09
C ASN A 901 26.73 -47.10 -43.53
N GLN A 902 27.78 -47.02 -42.70
CA GLN A 902 28.67 -48.14 -42.44
C GLN A 902 28.63 -48.47 -40.94
N ASP A 903 28.44 -49.75 -40.62
CA ASP A 903 28.42 -50.24 -39.24
C ASP A 903 29.78 -50.05 -38.55
N ASP A 904 29.76 -49.47 -37.35
CA ASP A 904 30.74 -49.82 -36.31
C ASP A 904 29.99 -50.02 -34.99
N LYS A 905 29.91 -51.28 -34.54
CA LYS A 905 28.96 -51.70 -33.50
C LYS A 905 29.43 -51.32 -32.10
N LYS A 906 28.95 -50.18 -31.59
CA LYS A 906 28.83 -49.92 -30.15
C LYS A 906 27.38 -50.11 -29.71
N ALA A 907 27.19 -50.91 -28.65
CA ALA A 907 25.87 -51.16 -28.09
C ALA A 907 25.29 -49.88 -27.47
N GLU A 908 23.97 -49.72 -27.52
CA GLU A 908 23.27 -48.58 -26.91
C GLU A 908 23.42 -48.62 -25.38
N THR A 909 23.98 -47.57 -24.81
CA THR A 909 24.12 -47.38 -23.36
C THR A 909 23.09 -46.34 -22.88
N SER A 910 21.82 -46.69 -22.98
CA SER A 910 20.69 -45.88 -22.52
C SER A 910 20.27 -46.27 -21.09
N CYS A 911 19.62 -45.36 -20.36
CA CYS A 911 19.00 -45.69 -19.08
C CYS A 911 17.83 -46.66 -19.28
N HIS A 912 17.77 -47.71 -18.47
CA HIS A 912 16.73 -48.75 -18.51
C HIS A 912 15.33 -48.20 -18.20
N TYR A 913 15.23 -47.09 -17.47
CA TYR A 913 13.98 -46.47 -17.03
C TYR A 913 13.53 -45.32 -17.94
N ALA A 914 14.39 -44.30 -18.13
CA ALA A 914 14.06 -43.08 -18.87
C ALA A 914 14.76 -42.93 -20.24
N GLY A 915 15.58 -43.90 -20.66
CA GLY A 915 16.31 -43.85 -21.93
C GLY A 915 17.20 -42.61 -22.04
N SER A 916 16.99 -41.80 -23.08
CA SER A 916 17.69 -40.52 -23.30
C SER A 916 17.15 -39.34 -22.47
N LYS A 917 16.07 -39.53 -21.70
CA LYS A 917 15.49 -38.52 -20.79
C LYS A 917 16.00 -38.64 -19.35
N CYS A 918 16.87 -39.62 -19.06
CA CYS A 918 17.47 -39.82 -17.74
C CYS A 918 18.15 -38.55 -17.23
N GLN A 919 17.94 -38.20 -15.97
CA GLN A 919 18.46 -36.98 -15.36
C GLN A 919 19.96 -37.04 -15.10
N LEU A 920 20.57 -38.22 -15.22
CA LEU A 920 22.02 -38.45 -15.22
C LEU A 920 22.64 -38.44 -16.63
N ALA A 921 21.84 -38.42 -17.70
CA ALA A 921 22.35 -38.36 -19.06
C ALA A 921 23.22 -37.11 -19.28
N ASN A 922 24.31 -37.26 -20.04
CA ASN A 922 25.30 -36.22 -20.33
C ASN A 922 26.01 -35.60 -19.10
N ARG A 923 25.96 -36.25 -17.92
CA ARG A 923 26.75 -35.86 -16.74
C ARG A 923 27.99 -36.74 -16.56
N LEU A 924 29.08 -36.12 -16.10
CA LEU A 924 30.26 -36.80 -15.60
C LEU A 924 30.02 -37.17 -14.13
N ILE A 925 30.17 -38.46 -13.80
CA ILE A 925 30.03 -38.98 -12.44
C ILE A 925 31.41 -39.26 -11.86
N LEU A 926 31.66 -38.67 -10.70
CA LEU A 926 32.84 -38.88 -9.87
C LEU A 926 32.46 -39.76 -8.67
N LEU A 927 33.31 -40.72 -8.34
CA LEU A 927 33.28 -41.48 -7.09
C LEU A 927 34.64 -41.32 -6.39
N PRO A 928 34.66 -41.25 -5.05
CA PRO A 928 35.88 -41.42 -4.29
C PRO A 928 36.23 -42.91 -4.18
N SER A 929 37.52 -43.19 -4.05
CA SER A 929 38.07 -44.54 -4.01
C SER A 929 37.41 -45.45 -2.96
N TYR A 930 36.97 -44.90 -1.81
CA TYR A 930 36.30 -45.65 -0.75
C TYR A 930 34.85 -46.12 -1.05
N LEU A 931 34.26 -45.74 -2.19
CA LEU A 931 32.98 -46.30 -2.67
C LEU A 931 33.15 -47.39 -3.73
N SER A 932 34.38 -47.67 -4.18
CA SER A 932 34.67 -48.69 -5.21
C SER A 932 34.17 -50.08 -4.81
N ASP A 933 34.17 -50.38 -3.51
CA ASP A 933 33.83 -51.68 -2.94
C ASP A 933 32.32 -51.89 -2.66
N ILE A 934 31.46 -50.90 -2.97
CA ILE A 934 30.00 -51.04 -2.75
C ILE A 934 29.37 -51.84 -3.89
N GLU A 935 29.01 -53.10 -3.59
CA GLU A 935 28.41 -54.03 -4.55
C GLU A 935 27.08 -53.52 -5.14
N GLU A 936 26.29 -52.75 -4.38
CA GLU A 936 24.98 -52.20 -4.81
C GLU A 936 25.11 -51.00 -5.77
N LEU A 937 26.19 -50.24 -5.69
CA LEU A 937 26.35 -48.96 -6.41
C LEU A 937 26.57 -49.15 -7.92
N ASN A 938 27.38 -50.14 -8.28
CA ASN A 938 27.71 -50.45 -9.68
C ASN A 938 26.50 -50.91 -10.52
N PRO A 939 25.61 -51.80 -10.02
CA PRO A 939 24.34 -52.11 -10.67
C PRO A 939 23.44 -50.89 -10.93
N LEU A 940 23.33 -49.97 -9.95
CA LEU A 940 22.49 -48.78 -10.08
C LEU A 940 22.99 -47.83 -11.16
N LEU A 941 24.29 -47.52 -11.18
CA LEU A 941 24.90 -46.67 -12.21
C LEU A 941 24.74 -47.28 -13.62
N ARG A 942 24.87 -48.61 -13.75
CA ARG A 942 24.63 -49.33 -15.01
C ARG A 942 23.16 -49.31 -15.43
N ALA A 943 22.21 -49.40 -14.49
CA ALA A 943 20.78 -49.30 -14.81
C ALA A 943 20.40 -47.92 -15.38
N HIS A 944 21.13 -46.86 -14.98
CA HIS A 944 21.02 -45.51 -15.56
C HIS A 944 21.89 -45.29 -16.81
N GLY A 945 22.47 -46.36 -17.39
CA GLY A 945 23.26 -46.31 -18.63
C GLY A 945 24.70 -45.80 -18.47
N ILE A 946 25.17 -45.58 -17.24
CA ILE A 946 26.44 -44.90 -16.96
C ILE A 946 27.58 -45.91 -16.92
N LEU A 947 28.40 -45.94 -17.97
CA LEU A 947 29.62 -46.77 -18.03
C LEU A 947 30.91 -46.01 -17.71
N ASN A 948 30.94 -44.69 -17.95
CA ASN A 948 32.14 -43.85 -17.77
C ASN A 948 32.07 -43.13 -16.43
N VAL A 949 32.48 -43.82 -15.36
CA VAL A 949 32.55 -43.30 -13.99
C VAL A 949 34.01 -43.12 -13.59
N VAL A 950 34.33 -42.00 -12.95
CA VAL A 950 35.68 -41.71 -12.46
C VAL A 950 35.82 -42.28 -11.04
N SER A 951 36.53 -43.38 -10.87
CA SER A 951 36.64 -44.10 -9.58
C SER A 951 37.54 -43.47 -8.52
N ASP A 952 38.27 -42.39 -8.87
CA ASP A 952 39.04 -41.59 -7.90
C ASP A 952 38.87 -40.10 -8.19
N ALA A 953 37.90 -39.49 -7.51
CA ALA A 953 37.63 -38.07 -7.56
C ALA A 953 38.81 -37.19 -7.07
N GLU A 954 39.64 -37.67 -6.14
CA GLU A 954 40.77 -36.91 -5.60
C GLU A 954 41.95 -36.87 -6.59
N ALA A 955 42.23 -38.00 -7.27
CA ALA A 955 43.21 -38.05 -8.35
C ALA A 955 42.76 -37.21 -9.55
N TRP A 956 41.50 -37.36 -9.97
CA TRP A 956 40.94 -36.61 -11.10
C TRP A 956 40.91 -35.10 -10.87
N ALA A 957 40.58 -34.64 -9.65
CA ALA A 957 40.60 -33.21 -9.33
C ALA A 957 42.02 -32.61 -9.48
N LYS A 958 43.06 -33.34 -9.03
CA LYS A 958 44.47 -32.91 -9.17
C LYS A 958 44.93 -32.90 -10.63
N GLU A 959 44.57 -33.93 -11.40
CA GLU A 959 44.92 -34.01 -12.82
C GLU A 959 44.21 -32.93 -13.66
N ASN A 960 42.94 -32.66 -13.38
CA ASN A 960 42.17 -31.64 -14.09
C ASN A 960 42.67 -30.23 -13.74
N ALA A 961 42.98 -29.96 -12.46
CA ALA A 961 43.60 -28.70 -12.03
C ALA A 961 44.98 -28.43 -12.67
N ALA A 962 45.74 -29.49 -13.01
CA ALA A 962 47.01 -29.37 -13.72
C ALA A 962 46.84 -29.13 -15.24
N ASN A 963 45.74 -29.61 -15.83
CA ASN A 963 45.50 -29.58 -17.28
C ASN A 963 44.61 -28.40 -17.76
N THR A 964 44.29 -27.42 -16.91
CA THR A 964 43.38 -26.29 -17.21
C THR A 964 43.95 -25.23 -18.19
N ALA A 965 44.43 -25.67 -19.36
CA ALA A 965 44.91 -24.84 -20.45
C ALA A 965 44.07 -25.07 -21.72
N LEU A 966 43.40 -24.00 -22.18
CA LEU A 966 42.66 -23.91 -23.46
C LEU A 966 41.42 -24.81 -23.59
N SER A 967 40.30 -24.33 -23.03
CA SER A 967 39.01 -24.38 -23.73
C SER A 967 38.37 -22.99 -23.65
N LEU A 968 37.83 -22.50 -24.76
CA LEU A 968 37.26 -21.15 -24.88
C LEU A 968 35.87 -21.19 -25.53
N ASP A 969 34.99 -22.04 -25.00
CA ASP A 969 33.58 -22.08 -25.39
C ASP A 969 32.68 -22.11 -24.13
N GLY A 970 32.12 -20.96 -23.79
CA GLY A 970 31.51 -20.71 -22.48
C GLY A 970 30.03 -21.06 -22.43
N GLN A 971 29.67 -22.35 -22.51
CA GLN A 971 28.24 -22.74 -22.43
C GLN A 971 27.86 -24.12 -21.86
N THR A 972 28.69 -24.76 -21.02
CA THR A 972 28.27 -25.96 -20.25
C THR A 972 28.74 -25.94 -18.80
N GLY A 973 27.80 -25.97 -17.84
CA GLY A 973 28.11 -26.01 -16.41
C GLY A 973 26.89 -26.24 -15.51
N PRO A 974 26.27 -27.44 -15.57
CA PRO A 974 25.96 -28.15 -14.32
C PRO A 974 26.22 -29.68 -14.40
N ASN A 975 27.06 -30.13 -15.33
CA ASN A 975 27.15 -31.54 -15.76
C ASN A 975 28.14 -32.40 -14.94
N ARG A 976 28.43 -32.06 -13.68
CA ARG A 976 29.33 -32.85 -12.80
C ARG A 976 28.66 -33.18 -11.48
N ILE A 977 28.69 -34.47 -11.12
CA ILE A 977 28.19 -34.98 -9.85
C ILE A 977 29.29 -35.79 -9.16
N LEU A 978 29.49 -35.55 -7.87
CA LEU A 978 30.23 -36.43 -6.96
C LEU A 978 29.22 -37.19 -6.10
N PHE A 979 29.26 -38.52 -6.12
CA PHE A 979 28.54 -39.32 -5.13
C PHE A 979 29.45 -39.64 -3.93
N VAL A 980 28.93 -39.43 -2.73
CA VAL A 980 29.56 -39.75 -1.44
C VAL A 980 28.65 -40.68 -0.62
N ASP A 981 29.11 -41.12 0.55
CA ASP A 981 28.25 -41.77 1.55
C ASP A 981 28.25 -40.93 2.82
N SER A 982 27.24 -40.08 2.96
CA SER A 982 27.15 -39.09 4.05
C SER A 982 26.45 -39.63 5.30
N VAL A 983 26.31 -40.95 5.45
CA VAL A 983 25.72 -41.59 6.64
C VAL A 983 26.65 -42.65 7.22
N ASP A 984 27.12 -43.58 6.38
CA ASP A 984 27.91 -44.74 6.81
C ASP A 984 29.43 -44.50 6.68
N LYS A 985 29.84 -43.47 5.90
CA LYS A 985 31.22 -42.98 5.79
C LYS A 985 31.32 -41.45 5.90
N GLU A 986 30.62 -40.88 6.88
CA GLU A 986 30.62 -39.44 7.15
C GLU A 986 32.04 -38.83 7.35
N PRO A 987 32.97 -39.41 8.14
CA PRO A 987 34.28 -38.80 8.36
C PRO A 987 35.18 -38.88 7.11
N GLU A 988 35.14 -39.97 6.34
CA GLU A 988 35.83 -40.08 5.05
C GLU A 988 35.26 -39.11 4.02
N THR A 989 33.94 -38.90 4.03
CA THR A 989 33.26 -37.89 3.22
C THR A 989 33.73 -36.48 3.57
N LYS A 990 33.76 -36.09 4.85
CA LYS A 990 34.26 -34.77 5.27
C LYS A 990 35.74 -34.56 4.92
N ALA A 991 36.58 -35.58 5.12
CA ALA A 991 38.00 -35.53 4.76
C ALA A 991 38.24 -35.41 3.25
N LEU A 992 37.41 -36.05 2.41
CA LEU A 992 37.45 -35.89 0.96
C LEU A 992 37.04 -34.47 0.54
N LEU A 993 35.92 -33.96 1.05
CA LEU A 993 35.39 -32.66 0.65
C LEU A 993 36.37 -31.53 0.99
N SER A 994 36.95 -31.55 2.21
CA SER A 994 38.00 -30.61 2.62
C SER A 994 39.19 -30.61 1.65
N LYS A 995 39.68 -31.78 1.23
CA LYS A 995 40.79 -31.88 0.27
C LYS A 995 40.43 -31.35 -1.11
N LEU A 996 39.21 -31.58 -1.57
CA LEU A 996 38.75 -31.07 -2.87
C LEU A 996 38.61 -29.55 -2.84
N GLU A 997 38.20 -28.99 -1.71
CA GLU A 997 38.17 -27.54 -1.44
C GLU A 997 39.59 -26.95 -1.36
N ASP A 998 40.54 -27.61 -0.69
CA ASP A 998 41.98 -27.24 -0.69
C ASP A 998 42.57 -27.21 -2.13
N ILE A 999 42.24 -28.22 -2.95
CA ILE A 999 42.67 -28.29 -4.37
C ILE A 999 42.03 -27.16 -5.18
N ARG A 1000 40.77 -26.84 -4.91
CA ARG A 1000 40.03 -25.75 -5.59
C ARG A 1000 40.55 -24.37 -5.21
N GLU A 1001 40.95 -24.15 -3.96
CA GLU A 1001 41.50 -22.85 -3.56
C GLU A 1001 42.85 -22.53 -4.24
N ALA A 1002 43.60 -23.55 -4.65
CA ALA A 1002 44.79 -23.39 -5.49
C ALA A 1002 44.48 -22.95 -6.94
N ILE A 1003 43.20 -22.92 -7.36
CA ILE A 1003 42.76 -22.49 -8.70
C ILE A 1003 42.26 -21.03 -8.63
N LEU A 1004 42.62 -20.22 -9.63
CA LEU A 1004 42.12 -18.84 -9.79
C LEU A 1004 40.58 -18.83 -9.89
N GLU A 1005 39.95 -17.89 -9.17
CA GLU A 1005 38.50 -17.79 -9.00
C GLU A 1005 37.71 -17.82 -10.33
N GLU A 1006 38.19 -17.09 -11.34
CA GLU A 1006 37.62 -17.02 -12.71
C GLU A 1006 37.58 -18.37 -13.46
N ARG A 1007 38.24 -19.42 -12.93
CA ARG A 1007 38.33 -20.77 -13.53
C ARG A 1007 37.78 -21.88 -12.64
N ARG A 1008 37.16 -21.55 -11.51
CA ARG A 1008 36.60 -22.57 -10.58
C ARG A 1008 35.31 -23.14 -11.15
N GLU A 1009 35.34 -24.39 -11.57
CA GLU A 1009 34.15 -25.17 -11.92
C GLU A 1009 33.52 -25.78 -10.66
N TRP A 1010 32.21 -25.93 -10.66
CA TRP A 1010 31.43 -26.45 -9.53
C TRP A 1010 31.10 -27.95 -9.70
N ILE A 1011 31.12 -28.68 -8.60
CA ILE A 1011 30.80 -30.11 -8.50
C ILE A 1011 29.66 -30.28 -7.48
N SER A 1012 28.48 -30.69 -7.94
CA SER A 1012 27.36 -30.97 -7.05
C SER A 1012 27.57 -32.30 -6.32
N VAL A 1013 27.46 -32.29 -5.00
CA VAL A 1013 27.70 -33.45 -4.14
C VAL A 1013 26.36 -34.03 -3.66
N PHE A 1014 26.16 -35.32 -3.88
CA PHE A 1014 24.98 -36.06 -3.43
C PHE A 1014 25.38 -37.36 -2.73
N ASP A 1015 24.53 -37.85 -1.84
CA ASP A 1015 24.66 -39.20 -1.30
C ASP A 1015 24.25 -40.23 -2.36
N TRP A 1016 25.00 -41.32 -2.49
CA TRP A 1016 24.80 -42.32 -3.54
C TRP A 1016 23.40 -42.98 -3.49
N ARG A 1017 22.72 -43.00 -2.34
CA ARG A 1017 21.33 -43.52 -2.19
C ARG A 1017 20.28 -42.68 -2.93
N VAL A 1018 20.65 -41.53 -3.49
CA VAL A 1018 19.81 -40.83 -4.46
C VAL A 1018 19.48 -41.71 -5.66
N LEU A 1019 20.39 -42.62 -6.06
CA LEU A 1019 20.21 -43.50 -7.21
C LEU A 1019 19.04 -44.48 -7.03
N ASN A 1020 18.84 -45.01 -5.81
CA ASN A 1020 17.69 -45.87 -5.50
C ASN A 1020 16.36 -45.12 -5.70
N HIS A 1021 16.31 -43.87 -5.25
CA HIS A 1021 15.11 -43.04 -5.38
C HIS A 1021 14.95 -42.44 -6.78
N LEU A 1022 16.04 -42.23 -7.52
CA LEU A 1022 16.01 -41.83 -8.93
C LEU A 1022 15.48 -42.96 -9.81
N THR A 1023 15.83 -44.22 -9.52
CA THR A 1023 15.21 -45.39 -10.15
C THR A 1023 13.69 -45.39 -9.93
N ILE A 1024 13.21 -45.17 -8.70
CA ILE A 1024 11.78 -45.01 -8.39
C ILE A 1024 11.16 -43.80 -9.11
N TYR A 1025 11.93 -42.72 -9.32
CA TYR A 1025 11.49 -41.51 -10.00
C TYR A 1025 11.36 -41.69 -11.52
N GLU A 1026 12.32 -42.36 -12.16
CA GLU A 1026 12.41 -42.50 -13.61
C GLU A 1026 11.61 -43.67 -14.17
N ASP A 1027 11.32 -44.70 -13.36
CA ASP A 1027 10.45 -45.81 -13.71
C ASP A 1027 9.00 -45.32 -13.96
N GLU A 1028 8.48 -45.52 -15.18
CA GLU A 1028 7.10 -45.17 -15.55
C GLU A 1028 6.07 -46.21 -15.06
N GLU A 1029 6.45 -47.45 -14.76
CA GLU A 1029 5.55 -48.46 -14.18
C GLU A 1029 5.24 -48.17 -12.70
N ASN A 1030 6.13 -47.42 -12.02
CA ASN A 1030 5.99 -47.12 -10.59
C ASN A 1030 4.94 -46.01 -10.31
N THR A 1031 3.68 -46.43 -10.20
CA THR A 1031 2.54 -45.54 -9.88
C THR A 1031 2.53 -44.94 -8.48
N LYS A 1032 3.46 -45.30 -7.58
CA LYS A 1032 3.52 -44.80 -6.18
C LYS A 1032 4.91 -44.30 -5.80
N LYS A 1033 5.24 -43.12 -6.32
CA LYS A 1033 6.50 -42.42 -6.10
C LYS A 1033 6.57 -41.84 -4.68
N TYR A 1034 7.31 -42.53 -3.81
CA TYR A 1034 7.55 -42.19 -2.41
C TYR A 1034 9.06 -42.13 -2.15
N TYR A 1035 9.52 -41.05 -1.51
CA TYR A 1035 10.94 -40.77 -1.25
C TYR A 1035 11.13 -40.40 0.23
N ASP A 1036 10.82 -41.32 1.15
CA ASP A 1036 10.90 -41.11 2.62
C ASP A 1036 10.18 -39.86 3.13
N GLY A 1037 9.04 -39.51 2.51
CA GLY A 1037 8.24 -38.33 2.84
C GLY A 1037 8.59 -37.06 2.04
N PHE A 1038 9.60 -37.11 1.17
CA PHE A 1038 10.00 -35.98 0.32
C PHE A 1038 9.33 -36.06 -1.06
N HIS A 1039 9.26 -34.92 -1.76
CA HIS A 1039 8.66 -34.81 -3.10
C HIS A 1039 9.66 -34.95 -4.27
N ASP A 1040 10.95 -34.92 -3.97
CA ASP A 1040 12.04 -34.83 -4.95
C ASP A 1040 13.26 -35.59 -4.39
N PRO A 1041 13.77 -36.63 -5.08
CA PRO A 1041 14.88 -37.45 -4.58
C PRO A 1041 16.19 -36.66 -4.45
N TRP A 1042 16.44 -35.70 -5.33
CA TRP A 1042 17.67 -34.92 -5.33
C TRP A 1042 17.76 -34.02 -4.09
N ARG A 1043 16.64 -33.40 -3.70
CA ARG A 1043 16.57 -32.58 -2.47
C ARG A 1043 16.78 -33.39 -1.19
N ARG A 1044 16.37 -34.67 -1.17
CA ARG A 1044 16.54 -35.55 0.01
C ARG A 1044 18.00 -35.91 0.26
N TRP A 1045 18.80 -36.03 -0.79
CA TRP A 1045 20.15 -36.61 -0.75
C TRP A 1045 21.24 -35.65 -1.23
N TYR A 1046 20.97 -34.35 -1.28
CA TYR A 1046 21.96 -33.32 -1.58
C TYR A 1046 22.86 -33.06 -0.36
N CYS A 1047 24.17 -33.19 -0.54
CA CYS A 1047 25.18 -33.03 0.52
C CYS A 1047 25.87 -31.66 0.45
N GLY A 1048 25.97 -31.04 -0.73
CA GLY A 1048 26.61 -29.74 -0.90
C GLY A 1048 27.09 -29.46 -2.32
N LEU A 1049 27.89 -28.40 -2.45
CA LEU A 1049 28.59 -27.99 -3.66
C LEU A 1049 30.07 -27.81 -3.30
N VAL A 1050 30.96 -28.33 -4.13
CA VAL A 1050 32.41 -28.08 -4.07
C VAL A 1050 32.85 -27.34 -5.33
#